data_AF-A0A9X3UGM0-F1
#
_entry.id   AF-A0A9X3UGM0-F1
#
_cell.length_a   1.000
_cell.length_b   1.000
_cell.length_c   1.000
_cell.angle_alpha   90.00
_cell.angle_beta   90.00
_cell.angle_gamma   90.00
#
_symmetry.space_group_name_H-M   'P 1'
#
loop_
_entity.id
_entity.type
_entity.pdbx_description
1 polymer ?
#
loop_
_entity_poly.entity_id
_entity_poly.type
_entity_poly.pdbx_seq_one_letter_code
_entity_poly.pdbx_strand_id
1 'polypeptide(L)'
;MKKIIVSSFCLLVAGAQPGFAQDAGQEALDDWLQSYRDLGATASYETVHTSGDTLTVKGLEVSYSTTFTMPDSDAEDGDQTVSLSMSWKSPELTAQNLRANAGGYAADSLTLSNGSTIAAALDTEDEGGLKVNGTIDGYVVTDGRWPRLPRIAEDPERPFSRWLPLMQTVVQISYKEERAEQISFDISAGEAGDEFTMTTLIEDYAALDMSNGRLAEYGTGKISQETKVSGEGDDEDFTQTTTMASSRTTGLDFGAMLALFDPQMRGSEEYRTLIETSSVNGYREKSDFYSLIVDRSGYEDVAVRAPRTDLLAFLDTLATGEEPEVSALVLSVIDIYRSFAVGRMFADGLSVGYDMPPEAGSGQVGQILLEDLSADGLGEFSISSVSFDLGSEGAFDLGRFFIGDIEFPPFDPVETFLSDLDNLDDPDPLVVARLFTPRSVVMELAGLSVTGAMPQGDISLGRYFMELETTVPPMPTFVEIATEGLAIPIAALDDDEAIAAFRAAGIDTLRLDEKIRLRWDASTEDLIVENIVVELGDVGKVRASARFGGLTRLVMENPTSYQALIATLNVKDFELELINEGGFETAIALMAEDADVSENLMAELLLEQLRQALTVVDNDAFTDMVLSAAETFFDEPRNLSLTISPDTPVAVSQIAAGAMTAPQMLPDLLGATVEANR
;
A
#
# COMPACT_ATOMS: atom_id res chain seq x y z
N MET A 1 15.50 16.14 -8.38
CA MET A 1 15.88 17.49 -8.89
C MET A 1 16.11 17.53 -10.42
N LYS A 2 17.03 16.75 -11.03
CA LYS A 2 17.37 16.83 -12.48
C LYS A 2 16.16 16.92 -13.46
N LYS A 3 15.08 16.13 -13.28
CA LYS A 3 13.87 16.21 -14.13
C LYS A 3 13.12 17.56 -14.08
N ILE A 4 13.26 18.34 -13.01
CA ILE A 4 12.59 19.67 -12.85
C ILE A 4 13.22 20.72 -13.78
N ILE A 5 14.50 20.57 -14.14
CA ILE A 5 15.20 21.49 -15.05
C ILE A 5 14.65 21.36 -16.48
N VAL A 6 14.25 20.15 -16.89
CA VAL A 6 13.69 19.88 -18.22
C VAL A 6 12.30 20.49 -18.37
N SER A 7 11.43 20.41 -17.34
CA SER A 7 10.15 21.12 -17.36
C SER A 7 10.30 22.64 -17.16
N SER A 8 11.31 23.10 -16.43
CA SER A 8 11.63 24.54 -16.29
C SER A 8 12.14 25.20 -17.59
N PHE A 9 12.36 24.44 -18.66
CA PHE A 9 12.61 24.98 -20.00
C PHE A 9 11.32 25.50 -20.69
N CYS A 10 10.15 25.00 -20.26
CA CYS A 10 8.85 25.28 -20.89
C CYS A 10 8.07 26.37 -20.14
N LEU A 11 8.48 27.61 -20.39
CA LEU A 11 7.62 28.82 -20.51
C LEU A 11 6.74 29.30 -19.35
N LEU A 12 6.75 30.63 -19.18
CA LEU A 12 5.97 31.35 -18.18
C LEU A 12 5.47 32.71 -18.81
N VAL A 13 5.45 33.98 -18.26
CA VAL A 13 5.27 35.36 -18.94
C VAL A 13 5.29 36.67 -18.05
N ALA A 14 4.18 37.40 -17.74
CA ALA A 14 3.98 38.79 -17.21
C ALA A 14 4.47 39.16 -15.76
N GLY A 15 4.48 40.44 -15.24
CA GLY A 15 4.08 41.79 -15.73
C GLY A 15 4.13 42.93 -14.64
N ALA A 16 3.92 44.25 -14.87
CA ALA A 16 3.81 45.10 -16.08
C ALA A 16 3.75 46.65 -15.77
N GLN A 17 4.22 47.51 -16.68
CA GLN A 17 3.87 48.95 -16.89
C GLN A 17 4.21 49.33 -18.36
N PRO A 18 3.52 50.27 -19.04
CA PRO A 18 3.66 50.46 -20.50
C PRO A 18 4.62 51.59 -20.93
N GLY A 19 5.40 51.37 -22.00
CA GLY A 19 6.28 52.40 -22.60
C GLY A 19 6.84 52.07 -23.99
N PHE A 20 6.18 52.56 -25.04
CA PHE A 20 6.66 52.83 -26.42
C PHE A 20 7.68 51.88 -27.12
N ALA A 21 7.13 51.10 -28.05
CA ALA A 21 7.57 50.92 -29.45
C ALA A 21 8.88 50.17 -29.82
N GLN A 22 8.69 49.11 -30.63
CA GLN A 22 9.63 48.37 -31.51
C GLN A 22 10.87 47.71 -30.91
N ASP A 23 11.66 48.38 -30.07
CA ASP A 23 12.93 47.82 -29.56
C ASP A 23 12.73 46.98 -28.27
N ALA A 24 11.74 47.35 -27.44
CA ALA A 24 11.50 46.75 -26.12
C ALA A 24 11.25 45.22 -26.12
N GLY A 25 10.78 44.66 -27.24
CA GLY A 25 10.62 43.21 -27.41
C GLY A 25 11.96 42.49 -27.60
N GLN A 26 12.90 43.10 -28.33
CA GLN A 26 14.24 42.55 -28.45
C GLN A 26 15.02 42.74 -27.15
N GLU A 27 14.92 43.89 -26.48
CA GLU A 27 15.54 44.10 -25.16
C GLU A 27 15.07 43.04 -24.13
N ALA A 28 13.79 42.66 -24.17
CA ALA A 28 13.24 41.60 -23.33
C ALA A 28 13.77 40.20 -23.67
N LEU A 29 13.99 39.90 -24.96
CA LEU A 29 14.64 38.66 -25.40
C LEU A 29 16.11 38.62 -24.94
N ASP A 30 16.85 39.71 -25.13
CA ASP A 30 18.29 39.78 -24.80
C ASP A 30 18.54 39.66 -23.27
N ASP A 31 17.67 40.26 -22.43
CA ASP A 31 17.66 40.09 -20.97
C ASP A 31 17.28 38.66 -20.56
N TRP A 32 16.29 38.03 -21.23
CA TRP A 32 15.91 36.65 -20.97
C TRP A 32 17.04 35.66 -21.30
N LEU A 33 17.66 35.79 -22.47
CA LEU A 33 18.81 34.98 -22.85
C LEU A 33 20.01 35.26 -21.95
N GLN A 34 20.18 36.48 -21.43
CA GLN A 34 21.18 36.78 -20.42
C GLN A 34 20.93 36.04 -19.10
N SER A 35 19.67 35.81 -18.69
CA SER A 35 19.39 35.05 -17.46
C SER A 35 19.83 33.58 -17.54
N TYR A 36 19.86 32.96 -18.72
CA TYR A 36 20.50 31.64 -18.92
C TYR A 36 22.04 31.73 -18.89
N ARG A 37 22.63 32.80 -19.45
CA ARG A 37 24.09 33.02 -19.41
C ARG A 37 24.60 33.28 -17.99
N ASP A 38 23.81 33.94 -17.16
CA ASP A 38 24.07 34.12 -15.72
C ASP A 38 24.03 32.81 -14.92
N LEU A 39 23.45 31.74 -15.48
CA LEU A 39 23.50 30.35 -14.96
C LEU A 39 24.57 29.48 -15.66
N GLY A 40 25.46 30.07 -16.46
CA GLY A 40 26.56 29.36 -17.13
C GLY A 40 26.23 28.74 -18.49
N ALA A 41 25.01 28.88 -19.00
CA ALA A 41 24.67 28.42 -20.35
C ALA A 41 25.19 29.37 -21.44
N THR A 42 25.38 28.85 -22.65
CA THR A 42 25.44 29.66 -23.86
C THR A 42 24.02 29.89 -24.40
N ALA A 43 23.75 31.08 -24.96
CA ALA A 43 22.45 31.44 -25.51
C ALA A 43 22.60 32.48 -26.63
N SER A 44 22.12 32.16 -27.83
CA SER A 44 22.28 32.98 -29.05
C SER A 44 21.14 32.77 -30.06
N TYR A 45 21.02 33.68 -31.03
CA TYR A 45 20.13 33.56 -32.19
C TYR A 45 20.82 34.09 -33.45
N GLU A 46 20.39 33.65 -34.64
CA GLU A 46 20.94 34.13 -35.93
C GLU A 46 20.41 35.52 -36.29
N THR A 47 19.09 35.70 -36.25
CA THR A 47 18.41 36.95 -36.60
C THR A 47 17.16 37.16 -35.76
N VAL A 48 16.78 38.42 -35.58
CA VAL A 48 15.55 38.83 -34.90
C VAL A 48 14.87 39.94 -35.71
N HIS A 49 13.54 39.94 -35.73
CA HIS A 49 12.74 40.90 -36.47
C HIS A 49 11.44 41.24 -35.73
N THR A 50 11.19 42.53 -35.51
CA THR A 50 9.95 43.03 -34.91
C THR A 50 9.02 43.60 -35.99
N SER A 51 7.79 43.09 -36.08
CA SER A 51 6.74 43.52 -37.00
C SER A 51 5.47 43.84 -36.23
N GLY A 52 5.21 45.12 -36.02
CA GLY A 52 4.16 45.56 -35.09
C GLY A 52 4.51 45.13 -33.66
N ASP A 53 3.59 44.39 -33.03
CA ASP A 53 3.76 43.82 -31.69
C ASP A 53 4.32 42.38 -31.72
N THR A 54 4.57 41.82 -32.91
CA THR A 54 5.14 40.47 -33.10
C THR A 54 6.65 40.51 -33.18
N LEU A 55 7.33 39.72 -32.34
CA LEU A 55 8.77 39.44 -32.42
C LEU A 55 8.98 38.06 -33.04
N THR A 56 9.83 37.95 -34.06
CA THR A 56 10.24 36.68 -34.66
C THR A 56 11.76 36.53 -34.54
N VAL A 57 12.19 35.41 -33.95
CA VAL A 57 13.59 35.03 -33.70
C VAL A 57 13.90 33.79 -34.53
N LYS A 58 15.06 33.73 -35.20
CA LYS A 58 15.45 32.59 -36.04
C LYS A 58 16.77 31.99 -35.57
N GLY A 59 16.88 30.66 -35.68
CA GLY A 59 18.06 29.91 -35.27
C GLY A 59 18.39 30.15 -33.81
N LEU A 60 17.39 30.09 -32.92
CA LEU A 60 17.58 30.22 -31.48
C LEU A 60 18.29 28.94 -30.99
N GLU A 61 19.39 29.12 -30.27
CA GLU A 61 20.15 28.03 -29.66
C GLU A 61 20.54 28.40 -28.22
N VAL A 62 20.21 27.52 -27.29
CA VAL A 62 20.65 27.56 -25.88
C VAL A 62 21.36 26.23 -25.60
N SER A 63 22.54 26.25 -25.01
CA SER A 63 23.21 25.01 -24.57
C SER A 63 24.00 25.19 -23.28
N TYR A 64 23.98 24.17 -22.45
CA TYR A 64 24.69 24.09 -21.17
C TYR A 64 25.56 22.83 -21.16
N SER A 65 26.76 22.92 -20.59
CA SER A 65 27.60 21.74 -20.37
C SER A 65 28.41 21.91 -19.09
N THR A 66 28.56 20.83 -18.35
CA THR A 66 29.37 20.74 -17.12
C THR A 66 29.95 19.35 -17.01
N THR A 67 31.15 19.23 -16.44
CA THR A 67 31.62 17.97 -15.86
C THR A 67 31.37 17.97 -14.36
N PHE A 68 31.33 16.78 -13.77
CA PHE A 68 31.43 16.56 -12.34
C PHE A 68 32.08 15.20 -12.08
N THR A 69 32.84 15.11 -11.00
CA THR A 69 33.47 13.85 -10.57
C THR A 69 32.52 13.10 -9.64
N MET A 70 32.47 11.78 -9.74
CA MET A 70 31.80 10.89 -8.80
C MET A 70 32.74 9.74 -8.43
N PRO A 71 32.60 9.15 -7.23
CA PRO A 71 33.26 7.89 -6.92
C PRO A 71 32.90 6.84 -7.97
N ASP A 72 33.91 6.11 -8.43
CA ASP A 72 33.74 4.91 -9.23
C ASP A 72 33.32 3.76 -8.29
N SER A 73 32.27 3.01 -8.65
CA SER A 73 31.79 1.88 -7.86
C SER A 73 32.67 0.63 -8.01
N ASP A 74 33.45 0.55 -9.09
CA ASP A 74 34.09 -0.67 -9.57
C ASP A 74 35.63 -0.57 -9.55
N ALA A 75 36.18 0.60 -9.24
CA ALA A 75 37.60 0.83 -8.98
C ALA A 75 37.91 1.10 -7.49
N GLU A 76 38.82 0.32 -6.91
CA GLU A 76 39.16 0.31 -5.46
C GLU A 76 39.61 1.66 -4.85
N ASP A 77 39.97 2.66 -5.68
CA ASP A 77 40.38 4.03 -5.30
C ASP A 77 40.04 5.03 -6.45
N GLY A 78 38.94 4.80 -7.19
CA GLY A 78 38.62 5.52 -8.44
C GLY A 78 37.68 6.73 -8.31
N ASP A 79 37.99 7.78 -9.08
CA ASP A 79 37.15 8.98 -9.29
C ASP A 79 36.81 9.04 -10.80
N GLN A 80 35.56 8.79 -11.17
CA GLN A 80 35.11 8.87 -12.57
C GLN A 80 34.66 10.28 -12.95
N THR A 81 35.05 10.75 -14.16
CA THR A 81 34.59 12.04 -14.69
C THR A 81 33.33 11.84 -15.53
N VAL A 82 32.21 12.36 -15.05
CA VAL A 82 30.94 12.35 -15.79
C VAL A 82 30.74 13.70 -16.46
N SER A 83 30.52 13.70 -17.77
CA SER A 83 30.16 14.90 -18.53
C SER A 83 28.66 14.96 -18.79
N LEU A 84 28.05 16.12 -18.57
CA LEU A 84 26.64 16.38 -18.88
C LEU A 84 26.57 17.53 -19.89
N SER A 85 25.86 17.31 -21.00
CA SER A 85 25.48 18.35 -21.94
C SER A 85 23.96 18.41 -22.12
N MET A 86 23.44 19.60 -22.36
CA MET A 86 22.04 19.89 -22.69
C MET A 86 21.99 20.99 -23.75
N SER A 87 21.08 20.89 -24.71
CA SER A 87 20.83 21.92 -25.71
C SER A 87 19.38 21.97 -26.16
N TRP A 88 18.94 23.15 -26.56
CA TRP A 88 17.65 23.44 -27.17
C TRP A 88 17.88 24.28 -28.42
N LYS A 89 17.24 23.90 -29.52
CA LYS A 89 17.33 24.60 -30.82
C LYS A 89 15.93 24.81 -31.38
N SER A 90 15.62 26.04 -31.80
CA SER A 90 14.36 26.35 -32.47
C SER A 90 14.62 27.07 -33.80
N PRO A 91 14.16 26.52 -34.95
CA PRO A 91 14.33 27.15 -36.25
C PRO A 91 13.71 28.55 -36.31
N GLU A 92 12.52 28.72 -35.74
CA GLU A 92 11.85 30.00 -35.55
C GLU A 92 11.00 30.01 -34.26
N LEU A 93 11.25 30.99 -33.39
CA LEU A 93 10.39 31.34 -32.25
C LEU A 93 9.65 32.64 -32.59
N THR A 94 8.34 32.66 -32.40
CA THR A 94 7.52 33.88 -32.52
C THR A 94 6.84 34.20 -31.20
N ALA A 95 6.92 35.45 -30.75
CA ALA A 95 6.30 35.94 -29.53
C ALA A 95 5.48 37.21 -29.80
N GLN A 96 4.25 37.26 -29.29
CA GLN A 96 3.35 38.41 -29.38
C GLN A 96 3.47 39.29 -28.14
N ASN A 97 3.64 40.60 -28.29
CA ASN A 97 3.75 41.56 -27.19
C ASN A 97 4.87 41.23 -26.17
N LEU A 98 6.02 40.71 -26.62
CA LEU A 98 7.16 40.43 -25.74
C LEU A 98 7.63 41.73 -25.05
N ARG A 99 7.77 41.72 -23.72
CA ARG A 99 8.04 42.89 -22.86
C ARG A 99 8.76 42.47 -21.57
N ALA A 100 9.75 43.24 -21.11
CA ALA A 100 10.37 43.05 -19.80
C ALA A 100 9.76 43.97 -18.73
N ASN A 101 9.81 43.57 -17.47
CA ASN A 101 9.38 44.38 -16.33
C ASN A 101 10.25 44.09 -15.08
N ALA A 102 9.98 44.73 -13.95
CA ALA A 102 10.79 44.57 -12.74
C ALA A 102 10.69 43.16 -12.12
N GLY A 103 9.51 42.55 -12.11
CA GLY A 103 9.28 41.21 -11.58
C GLY A 103 9.70 40.10 -12.54
N GLY A 104 9.71 40.36 -13.86
CA GLY A 104 9.79 39.31 -14.86
C GLY A 104 9.72 39.79 -16.30
N TYR A 105 9.11 38.99 -17.18
CA TYR A 105 8.96 39.27 -18.62
C TYR A 105 7.48 39.39 -18.99
N ALA A 106 7.09 39.13 -20.25
CA ALA A 106 5.73 38.80 -20.73
C ALA A 106 5.70 38.72 -22.26
N ALA A 107 4.91 37.82 -22.86
CA ALA A 107 4.33 37.81 -24.19
C ALA A 107 2.88 37.32 -24.09
N ASP A 108 1.93 37.89 -24.83
CA ASP A 108 0.53 37.44 -24.78
C ASP A 108 0.36 36.04 -25.43
N SER A 109 1.27 35.67 -26.33
CA SER A 109 1.49 34.29 -26.77
C SER A 109 2.93 34.07 -27.24
N LEU A 110 3.43 32.85 -27.13
CA LEU A 110 4.70 32.39 -27.69
C LEU A 110 4.49 31.07 -28.44
N THR A 111 5.13 30.93 -29.60
CA THR A 111 5.04 29.77 -30.49
C THR A 111 6.44 29.35 -30.94
N LEU A 112 6.69 28.04 -30.96
CA LEU A 112 7.89 27.44 -31.56
C LEU A 112 7.53 26.78 -32.89
N SER A 113 8.39 26.92 -33.90
CA SER A 113 8.23 26.21 -35.16
C SER A 113 8.46 24.71 -35.00
N ASN A 114 7.69 23.90 -35.73
CA ASN A 114 7.92 22.47 -35.89
C ASN A 114 9.38 22.15 -36.25
N GLY A 115 9.87 21.01 -35.77
CA GLY A 115 11.29 20.65 -35.80
C GLY A 115 12.15 21.45 -34.82
N SER A 116 11.56 22.03 -33.77
CA SER A 116 12.34 22.49 -32.61
C SER A 116 12.85 21.28 -31.84
N THR A 117 14.13 21.25 -31.49
CA THR A 117 14.77 20.09 -30.88
C THR A 117 15.31 20.36 -29.49
N ILE A 118 15.28 19.33 -28.65
CA ILE A 118 16.01 19.26 -27.37
C ILE A 118 16.98 18.09 -27.49
N ALA A 119 18.20 18.24 -27.00
CA ALA A 119 19.14 17.13 -26.88
C ALA A 119 19.90 17.22 -25.56
N ALA A 120 20.16 16.07 -24.93
CA ALA A 120 21.01 15.94 -23.77
C ALA A 120 21.90 14.69 -23.92
N ALA A 121 23.12 14.75 -23.39
CA ALA A 121 23.99 13.59 -23.30
C ALA A 121 24.69 13.55 -21.94
N LEU A 122 24.86 12.35 -21.42
CA LEU A 122 25.60 12.03 -20.21
C LEU A 122 26.69 11.02 -20.60
N ASP A 123 27.89 11.51 -20.91
CA ASP A 123 29.00 10.69 -21.38
C ASP A 123 30.06 10.55 -20.25
N THR A 124 30.34 9.30 -19.88
CA THR A 124 31.46 8.84 -19.03
C THR A 124 32.72 8.59 -19.88
N GLU A 125 33.90 8.45 -19.26
CA GLU A 125 35.16 8.28 -20.02
C GLU A 125 35.35 6.88 -20.63
N ASP A 126 34.79 5.83 -20.01
CA ASP A 126 35.02 4.42 -20.37
C ASP A 126 33.73 3.60 -20.63
N GLU A 127 32.53 4.21 -20.64
CA GLU A 127 31.25 3.51 -20.92
C GLU A 127 30.36 4.22 -21.95
N GLY A 128 29.44 3.46 -22.56
CA GLY A 128 28.49 3.91 -23.59
C GLY A 128 27.45 4.94 -23.13
N GLY A 129 27.85 6.21 -23.07
CA GLY A 129 27.07 7.32 -22.50
C GLY A 129 25.63 7.50 -23.01
N LEU A 130 24.71 7.76 -22.07
CA LEU A 130 23.27 7.98 -22.29
C LEU A 130 23.02 9.25 -23.11
N LYS A 131 22.33 9.09 -24.24
CA LYS A 131 21.94 10.17 -25.16
C LYS A 131 20.42 10.26 -25.23
N VAL A 132 19.90 11.48 -25.21
CA VAL A 132 18.48 11.80 -25.35
C VAL A 132 18.35 12.87 -26.42
N ASN A 133 17.64 12.57 -27.51
CA ASN A 133 17.22 13.53 -28.51
C ASN A 133 15.70 13.66 -28.45
N GLY A 134 15.15 14.82 -28.82
CA GLY A 134 13.71 15.01 -28.87
C GLY A 134 13.30 16.13 -29.80
N THR A 135 12.07 16.04 -30.31
CA THR A 135 11.48 17.03 -31.23
C THR A 135 10.14 17.50 -30.70
N ILE A 136 9.81 18.77 -30.98
CA ILE A 136 8.58 19.43 -30.53
C ILE A 136 7.93 20.13 -31.72
N ASP A 137 6.65 19.80 -31.95
CA ASP A 137 5.82 20.29 -33.05
C ASP A 137 4.52 20.92 -32.52
N GLY A 138 4.06 22.01 -33.17
CA GLY A 138 2.82 22.70 -32.81
C GLY A 138 2.82 23.37 -31.43
N TYR A 139 3.98 23.67 -30.85
CA TYR A 139 4.07 24.18 -29.48
C TYR A 139 3.66 25.65 -29.35
N VAL A 140 2.69 25.92 -28.47
CA VAL A 140 2.11 27.25 -28.21
C VAL A 140 1.83 27.44 -26.72
N VAL A 141 2.13 28.63 -26.20
CA VAL A 141 1.67 29.09 -24.88
C VAL A 141 0.96 30.45 -24.99
N THR A 142 0.01 30.71 -24.09
CA THR A 142 -0.76 31.96 -23.99
C THR A 142 -0.81 32.53 -22.56
N ASP A 143 -0.75 33.86 -22.41
CA ASP A 143 -0.98 34.63 -21.17
C ASP A 143 -0.15 34.24 -19.90
N GLY A 144 1.11 33.77 -20.00
CA GLY A 144 1.91 33.33 -18.84
C GLY A 144 2.38 34.36 -17.78
N ARG A 145 3.09 33.97 -16.70
CA ARG A 145 3.71 34.89 -15.66
C ARG A 145 5.12 34.37 -15.26
N TRP A 146 6.24 35.05 -15.63
CA TRP A 146 7.65 34.55 -15.51
C TRP A 146 8.63 35.50 -14.83
N PRO A 147 9.18 35.15 -13.65
CA PRO A 147 10.25 35.90 -13.02
C PRO A 147 11.61 35.71 -13.71
N ARG A 148 12.57 36.60 -13.41
CA ARG A 148 13.98 36.34 -13.72
C ARG A 148 14.50 35.17 -12.90
N LEU A 149 15.33 34.33 -13.51
CA LEU A 149 16.03 33.26 -12.82
C LEU A 149 16.97 33.86 -11.75
N PRO A 150 16.99 33.33 -10.51
CA PRO A 150 17.84 33.84 -9.44
C PRO A 150 19.30 33.46 -9.71
N ARG A 151 20.24 34.30 -9.27
CA ARG A 151 21.66 33.94 -9.23
C ARG A 151 21.90 32.94 -8.11
N ILE A 152 22.17 31.69 -8.47
CA ILE A 152 22.58 30.64 -7.54
C ILE A 152 24.08 30.80 -7.28
N ALA A 153 24.46 31.04 -6.03
CA ALA A 153 25.85 31.08 -5.62
C ALA A 153 26.42 29.67 -5.47
N GLU A 154 27.74 29.54 -5.53
CA GLU A 154 28.42 28.39 -4.95
C GLU A 154 28.39 28.50 -3.43
N ASP A 155 27.87 27.47 -2.77
CA ASP A 155 27.84 27.34 -1.32
C ASP A 155 28.20 25.87 -0.99
N PRO A 156 29.49 25.57 -0.76
CA PRO A 156 29.95 24.21 -0.48
C PRO A 156 29.47 23.65 0.86
N GLU A 157 29.09 24.52 1.81
CA GLU A 157 28.48 24.13 3.09
C GLU A 157 26.99 23.82 2.92
N ARG A 158 26.38 24.19 1.77
CA ARG A 158 24.94 24.03 1.48
C ARG A 158 24.65 23.62 0.03
N PRO A 159 25.19 22.47 -0.43
CA PRO A 159 25.12 22.05 -1.82
C PRO A 159 23.68 21.92 -2.38
N PHE A 160 22.70 21.62 -1.53
CA PHE A 160 21.26 21.55 -1.84
C PHE A 160 20.48 22.81 -1.44
N SER A 161 20.63 23.34 -0.21
CA SER A 161 19.79 24.48 0.23
C SER A 161 19.94 25.72 -0.66
N ARG A 162 21.10 25.90 -1.31
CA ARG A 162 21.34 26.98 -2.30
C ARG A 162 20.37 26.99 -3.49
N TRP A 163 19.67 25.89 -3.77
CA TRP A 163 18.67 25.78 -4.85
C TRP A 163 17.24 26.18 -4.44
N LEU A 164 16.96 26.39 -3.15
CA LEU A 164 15.63 26.82 -2.69
C LEU A 164 15.10 28.09 -3.40
N PRO A 165 15.92 29.13 -3.68
CA PRO A 165 15.46 30.29 -4.45
C PRO A 165 14.98 29.94 -5.86
N LEU A 166 15.56 28.92 -6.51
CA LEU A 166 15.11 28.45 -7.83
C LEU A 166 13.75 27.74 -7.73
N MET A 167 13.55 26.91 -6.70
CA MET A 167 12.25 26.26 -6.45
C MET A 167 11.15 27.29 -6.13
N GLN A 168 11.48 28.30 -5.32
CA GLN A 168 10.61 29.47 -5.06
C GLN A 168 10.38 30.36 -6.31
N THR A 169 11.22 30.24 -7.35
CA THR A 169 11.05 30.92 -8.64
C THR A 169 10.10 30.14 -9.56
N VAL A 170 10.17 28.80 -9.56
CA VAL A 170 9.30 27.91 -10.35
C VAL A 170 7.83 28.00 -9.91
N VAL A 171 7.53 28.22 -8.63
CA VAL A 171 6.12 28.45 -8.19
C VAL A 171 5.53 29.81 -8.61
N GLN A 172 6.31 30.70 -9.23
CA GLN A 172 5.80 31.96 -9.79
C GLN A 172 5.36 31.83 -11.25
N ILE A 173 5.45 30.62 -11.83
CA ILE A 173 4.88 30.29 -13.15
C ILE A 173 3.38 30.60 -13.17
N SER A 174 2.95 31.03 -14.36
CA SER A 174 1.55 31.02 -14.76
C SER A 174 1.46 30.88 -16.27
N TYR A 175 0.29 30.47 -16.77
CA TYR A 175 -0.22 30.60 -18.13
C TYR A 175 -1.70 30.26 -18.15
N LYS A 176 -2.39 30.69 -19.21
CA LYS A 176 -3.76 30.29 -19.44
C LYS A 176 -3.83 28.94 -20.14
N GLU A 177 -2.96 28.72 -21.12
CA GLU A 177 -2.93 27.50 -21.93
C GLU A 177 -1.54 27.32 -22.53
N GLU A 178 -0.97 26.14 -22.33
CA GLU A 178 0.23 25.58 -22.95
C GLU A 178 -0.16 24.30 -23.70
N ARG A 179 0.34 24.10 -24.92
CA ARG A 179 0.09 22.90 -25.74
C ARG A 179 1.28 22.54 -26.62
N ALA A 180 1.33 21.27 -27.03
CA ALA A 180 2.07 20.81 -28.21
C ALA A 180 1.19 19.79 -28.98
N GLU A 181 1.25 19.82 -30.31
CA GLU A 181 0.55 18.82 -31.14
C GLU A 181 1.25 17.46 -31.01
N GLN A 182 2.59 17.47 -31.05
CA GLN A 182 3.42 16.27 -30.97
C GLN A 182 4.75 16.58 -30.25
N ILE A 183 5.17 15.66 -29.38
CA ILE A 183 6.51 15.63 -28.78
C ILE A 183 7.09 14.22 -29.00
N SER A 184 8.32 14.12 -29.52
CA SER A 184 9.06 12.86 -29.60
C SER A 184 10.31 12.89 -28.72
N PHE A 185 10.73 11.72 -28.24
CA PHE A 185 12.02 11.50 -27.60
C PHE A 185 12.64 10.18 -28.08
N ASP A 186 13.90 10.21 -28.48
CA ASP A 186 14.72 9.05 -28.80
C ASP A 186 15.86 8.99 -27.79
N ILE A 187 15.85 7.95 -26.94
CA ILE A 187 16.89 7.68 -25.95
C ILE A 187 17.75 6.52 -26.45
N SER A 188 19.08 6.62 -26.34
CA SER A 188 19.99 5.49 -26.50
C SER A 188 21.09 5.46 -25.44
N ALA A 189 21.57 4.27 -25.09
CA ALA A 189 22.67 4.03 -24.16
C ALA A 189 23.33 2.67 -24.46
N GLY A 190 24.57 2.47 -23.99
CA GLY A 190 25.34 1.25 -24.23
C GLY A 190 26.33 1.36 -25.40
N GLU A 191 26.91 0.23 -25.79
CA GLU A 191 27.97 0.12 -26.80
C GLU A 191 27.50 -0.58 -28.08
N ALA A 192 28.36 -0.59 -29.11
CA ALA A 192 28.05 -1.15 -30.43
C ALA A 192 28.03 -2.69 -30.45
N GLY A 193 27.02 -3.28 -29.81
CA GLY A 193 26.82 -4.72 -29.60
C GLY A 193 25.88 -5.02 -28.42
N ASP A 194 25.77 -4.06 -27.49
CA ASP A 194 24.86 -4.05 -26.35
C ASP A 194 24.24 -2.63 -26.26
N GLU A 195 23.17 -2.39 -27.05
CA GLU A 195 22.55 -1.07 -27.18
C GLU A 195 21.09 -1.11 -26.70
N PHE A 196 20.79 -0.27 -25.69
CA PHE A 196 19.44 0.10 -25.31
C PHE A 196 18.97 1.26 -26.20
N THR A 197 17.80 1.11 -26.83
CA THR A 197 17.12 2.22 -27.53
C THR A 197 15.65 2.33 -27.12
N MET A 198 15.15 3.55 -27.00
CA MET A 198 13.76 3.81 -26.62
C MET A 198 13.21 5.05 -27.34
N THR A 199 12.34 4.84 -28.31
CA THR A 199 11.59 5.89 -29.01
C THR A 199 10.24 6.09 -28.32
N THR A 200 9.92 7.34 -27.97
CA THR A 200 8.66 7.76 -27.34
C THR A 200 8.00 8.85 -28.17
N LEU A 201 6.68 8.77 -28.31
CA LEU A 201 5.81 9.72 -28.98
C LEU A 201 4.66 10.12 -28.04
N ILE A 202 4.44 11.41 -27.86
CA ILE A 202 3.35 12.00 -27.09
C ILE A 202 2.53 12.88 -28.03
N GLU A 203 1.24 12.59 -28.14
CA GLU A 203 0.26 13.29 -28.97
C GLU A 203 -0.69 14.14 -28.09
N ASP A 204 -1.14 15.30 -28.58
CA ASP A 204 -2.09 16.20 -27.91
C ASP A 204 -1.71 16.57 -26.46
N TYR A 205 -0.50 17.11 -26.24
CA TYR A 205 -0.10 17.63 -24.92
C TYR A 205 -0.84 18.95 -24.61
N ALA A 206 -1.32 19.10 -23.37
CA ALA A 206 -1.95 20.33 -22.90
C ALA A 206 -1.76 20.56 -21.39
N ALA A 207 -1.62 21.83 -21.00
CA ALA A 207 -1.64 22.30 -19.61
C ALA A 207 -2.39 23.65 -19.53
N LEU A 208 -3.25 23.83 -18.51
CA LEU A 208 -4.28 24.87 -18.46
C LEU A 208 -4.32 25.61 -17.11
N ASP A 209 -4.54 26.92 -17.18
CA ASP A 209 -4.75 27.85 -16.06
C ASP A 209 -3.78 27.67 -14.88
N MET A 210 -2.49 27.53 -15.18
CA MET A 210 -1.40 27.64 -14.22
C MET A 210 -1.36 29.03 -13.61
N SER A 211 -1.32 29.18 -12.28
CA SER A 211 -1.01 30.43 -11.60
C SER A 211 -0.66 30.24 -10.12
N ASN A 212 0.27 31.06 -9.60
CA ASN A 212 0.67 31.06 -8.18
C ASN A 212 1.14 29.68 -7.68
N GLY A 213 1.75 28.89 -8.55
CA GLY A 213 2.22 27.54 -8.25
C GLY A 213 1.17 26.45 -8.39
N ARG A 214 -0.07 26.78 -8.79
CA ARG A 214 -1.15 25.81 -8.99
C ARG A 214 -1.56 25.70 -10.45
N LEU A 215 -1.55 24.49 -10.99
CA LEU A 215 -1.93 24.11 -12.35
C LEU A 215 -3.33 23.48 -12.32
N ALA A 216 -4.31 24.11 -12.97
CA ALA A 216 -5.71 23.66 -12.89
C ALA A 216 -5.91 22.29 -13.55
N GLU A 217 -5.31 22.07 -14.72
CA GLU A 217 -5.36 20.81 -15.45
C GLU A 217 -4.11 20.63 -16.32
N TYR A 218 -3.62 19.40 -16.46
CA TYR A 218 -2.76 19.01 -17.59
C TYR A 218 -3.04 17.58 -18.04
N GLY A 219 -2.63 17.24 -19.25
CA GLY A 219 -2.79 15.89 -19.79
C GLY A 219 -2.13 15.68 -21.14
N THR A 220 -2.33 14.48 -21.66
CA THR A 220 -1.94 14.07 -23.00
C THR A 220 -3.09 13.33 -23.67
N GLY A 221 -3.13 13.38 -24.99
CA GLY A 221 -3.73 12.31 -25.77
C GLY A 221 -2.86 11.04 -25.70
N LYS A 222 -2.71 10.38 -26.84
CA LYS A 222 -2.03 9.09 -26.93
C LYS A 222 -0.54 9.24 -26.64
N ILE A 223 -0.01 8.30 -25.85
CA ILE A 223 1.43 8.05 -25.72
C ILE A 223 1.74 6.71 -26.39
N SER A 224 2.88 6.63 -27.08
CA SER A 224 3.38 5.40 -27.69
C SER A 224 4.89 5.32 -27.51
N GLN A 225 5.37 4.16 -27.09
CA GLN A 225 6.77 3.90 -26.80
C GLN A 225 7.17 2.56 -27.41
N GLU A 226 8.35 2.51 -28.01
CA GLU A 226 9.01 1.30 -28.50
C GLU A 226 10.39 1.25 -27.85
N THR A 227 10.62 0.22 -27.03
CA THR A 227 11.90 -0.08 -26.38
C THR A 227 12.53 -1.28 -27.06
N LYS A 228 13.84 -1.23 -27.30
CA LYS A 228 14.65 -2.35 -27.75
C LYS A 228 15.92 -2.48 -26.92
N VAL A 229 16.30 -3.73 -26.68
CA VAL A 229 17.61 -4.10 -26.14
C VAL A 229 18.17 -5.20 -27.04
N SER A 230 19.32 -4.96 -27.63
CA SER A 230 20.09 -5.98 -28.36
C SER A 230 21.24 -6.45 -27.47
N GLY A 231 21.39 -7.76 -27.29
CA GLY A 231 22.48 -8.36 -26.49
C GLY A 231 23.64 -8.91 -27.35
N GLU A 232 24.81 -9.12 -26.73
CA GLU A 232 25.98 -9.65 -27.44
C GLU A 232 26.03 -11.20 -27.43
N GLY A 233 25.97 -11.81 -28.62
CA GLY A 233 26.35 -13.21 -28.83
C GLY A 233 25.17 -14.16 -29.04
N ASP A 234 24.82 -14.94 -27.99
CA ASP A 234 23.72 -15.91 -28.00
C ASP A 234 22.43 -15.37 -27.33
N ASP A 235 22.46 -14.14 -26.78
CA ASP A 235 21.29 -13.47 -26.18
C ASP A 235 20.31 -12.97 -27.26
N GLU A 236 19.00 -13.03 -27.00
CA GLU A 236 17.95 -12.67 -27.97
C GLU A 236 17.60 -11.17 -27.92
N ASP A 237 17.39 -10.54 -29.10
CA ASP A 237 16.88 -9.17 -29.23
C ASP A 237 15.51 -9.02 -28.52
N PHE A 238 15.45 -8.22 -27.45
CA PHE A 238 14.19 -7.92 -26.76
C PHE A 238 13.52 -6.67 -27.35
N THR A 239 12.29 -6.83 -27.85
CA THR A 239 11.44 -5.69 -28.27
C THR A 239 10.20 -5.59 -27.39
N GLN A 240 9.91 -4.38 -26.92
CA GLN A 240 8.72 -4.05 -26.14
C GLN A 240 8.01 -2.84 -26.74
N THR A 241 6.68 -2.91 -26.80
CA THR A 241 5.81 -1.80 -27.21
C THR A 241 4.85 -1.44 -26.08
N THR A 242 4.80 -0.17 -25.72
CA THR A 242 3.93 0.37 -24.66
C THR A 242 3.09 1.52 -25.20
N THR A 243 1.82 1.59 -24.82
CA THR A 243 0.89 2.63 -25.25
C THR A 243 -0.01 3.07 -24.10
N MET A 244 -0.41 4.34 -24.11
CA MET A 244 -1.44 4.89 -23.21
C MET A 244 -2.43 5.66 -24.07
N ALA A 245 -3.74 5.54 -23.82
CA ALA A 245 -4.76 6.18 -24.64
C ALA A 245 -4.98 7.66 -24.28
N SER A 246 -4.81 8.02 -23.01
CA SER A 246 -4.77 9.41 -22.52
C SER A 246 -4.21 9.47 -21.10
N SER A 247 -3.70 10.65 -20.70
CA SER A 247 -3.43 10.98 -19.31
C SER A 247 -4.10 12.31 -18.94
N ARG A 248 -4.55 12.46 -17.69
CA ARG A 248 -5.17 13.70 -17.20
C ARG A 248 -4.96 13.86 -15.70
N THR A 249 -4.49 15.04 -15.29
CA THR A 249 -4.26 15.45 -13.90
C THR A 249 -4.87 16.82 -13.65
N THR A 250 -5.42 17.05 -12.45
CA THR A 250 -6.09 18.30 -12.07
C THR A 250 -5.66 18.78 -10.69
N GLY A 251 -5.68 20.10 -10.49
CA GLY A 251 -5.43 20.73 -9.20
C GLY A 251 -4.01 20.59 -8.66
N LEU A 252 -3.01 20.39 -9.52
CA LEU A 252 -1.62 20.19 -9.12
C LEU A 252 -1.03 21.46 -8.49
N ASP A 253 -0.63 21.40 -7.22
CA ASP A 253 -0.11 22.52 -6.44
C ASP A 253 1.38 22.36 -6.09
N PHE A 254 2.24 22.97 -6.90
CA PHE A 254 3.68 23.04 -6.67
C PHE A 254 4.04 23.87 -5.42
N GLY A 255 3.13 24.73 -4.93
CA GLY A 255 3.27 25.45 -3.66
C GLY A 255 3.07 24.53 -2.44
N ALA A 256 2.21 23.52 -2.55
CA ALA A 256 2.10 22.44 -1.57
C ALA A 256 3.39 21.59 -1.57
N MET A 257 3.90 21.18 -2.73
CA MET A 257 5.19 20.46 -2.83
C MET A 257 6.36 21.27 -2.24
N LEU A 258 6.39 22.59 -2.43
CA LEU A 258 7.41 23.48 -1.88
C LEU A 258 7.40 23.50 -0.34
N ALA A 259 6.26 23.22 0.32
CA ALA A 259 6.18 23.13 1.78
C ALA A 259 6.99 21.97 2.39
N LEU A 260 7.35 20.95 1.60
CA LEU A 260 8.28 19.89 2.01
C LEU A 260 9.74 20.39 2.17
N PHE A 261 10.07 21.53 1.56
CA PHE A 261 11.45 22.05 1.47
C PHE A 261 11.64 23.44 2.08
N ASP A 262 10.58 24.24 2.25
CA ASP A 262 10.72 25.62 2.74
C ASP A 262 10.86 25.69 4.29
N PRO A 263 11.98 26.23 4.82
CA PRO A 263 12.18 26.43 6.26
C PRO A 263 11.06 27.18 6.99
N GLN A 264 10.30 28.03 6.28
CA GLN A 264 9.29 28.89 6.87
C GLN A 264 7.93 28.20 7.05
N MET A 265 7.75 26.98 6.52
CA MET A 265 6.48 26.24 6.57
C MET A 265 6.46 25.04 7.54
N ARG A 266 7.62 24.67 8.12
CA ARG A 266 7.79 23.49 9.01
C ARG A 266 6.83 23.47 10.20
N GLY A 267 6.49 22.26 10.64
CA GLY A 267 5.63 22.04 11.82
C GLY A 267 4.16 22.43 11.60
N SER A 268 3.75 22.64 10.35
CA SER A 268 2.34 22.75 9.96
C SER A 268 1.69 21.37 9.98
N GLU A 269 0.82 21.10 10.95
CA GLU A 269 0.04 19.84 10.98
C GLU A 269 -1.04 19.79 9.89
N GLU A 270 -1.42 20.94 9.33
CA GLU A 270 -2.39 21.09 8.24
C GLU A 270 -1.83 20.54 6.91
N TYR A 271 -2.51 19.53 6.37
CA TYR A 271 -2.31 19.01 5.02
C TYR A 271 -2.87 19.96 3.95
N ARG A 272 -2.17 20.03 2.81
CA ARG A 272 -2.58 20.77 1.62
C ARG A 272 -2.64 19.83 0.42
N THR A 273 -3.72 19.87 -0.35
CA THR A 273 -3.86 19.07 -1.57
C THR A 273 -2.75 19.42 -2.56
N LEU A 274 -1.92 18.42 -2.88
CA LEU A 274 -0.87 18.48 -3.89
C LEU A 274 -1.45 18.14 -5.27
N ILE A 275 -2.34 17.16 -5.39
CA ILE A 275 -3.07 16.82 -6.62
C ILE A 275 -4.50 16.42 -6.24
N GLU A 276 -5.50 16.98 -6.94
CA GLU A 276 -6.92 16.66 -6.73
C GLU A 276 -7.28 15.32 -7.38
N THR A 277 -6.96 15.13 -8.66
CA THR A 277 -7.02 13.82 -9.33
C THR A 277 -5.91 13.69 -10.36
N SER A 278 -5.38 12.47 -10.54
CA SER A 278 -4.58 12.06 -11.69
C SER A 278 -5.06 10.72 -12.20
N SER A 279 -5.06 10.53 -13.53
CA SER A 279 -5.41 9.25 -14.14
C SER A 279 -4.72 9.02 -15.49
N VAL A 280 -4.46 7.75 -15.77
CA VAL A 280 -3.99 7.21 -17.06
C VAL A 280 -5.04 6.20 -17.54
N ASN A 281 -5.41 6.26 -18.82
CA ASN A 281 -6.46 5.41 -19.38
C ASN A 281 -5.88 4.51 -20.48
N GLY A 282 -6.26 3.24 -20.47
CA GLY A 282 -5.94 2.25 -21.50
C GLY A 282 -4.44 2.03 -21.70
N TYR A 283 -3.71 1.80 -20.60
CA TYR A 283 -2.32 1.35 -20.66
C TYR A 283 -2.28 -0.04 -21.29
N ARG A 284 -1.42 -0.24 -22.29
CA ARG A 284 -1.18 -1.55 -22.92
C ARG A 284 0.29 -1.70 -23.25
N GLU A 285 0.84 -2.82 -22.85
CA GLU A 285 2.23 -3.20 -22.99
C GLU A 285 2.30 -4.60 -23.59
N LYS A 286 3.21 -4.79 -24.55
CA LYS A 286 3.42 -6.07 -25.22
C LYS A 286 4.89 -6.25 -25.58
N SER A 287 5.44 -7.40 -25.20
CA SER A 287 6.68 -7.98 -25.72
C SER A 287 6.37 -9.24 -26.53
N ASP A 288 7.40 -10.00 -26.91
CA ASP A 288 7.23 -11.32 -27.53
C ASP A 288 6.88 -12.44 -26.51
N PHE A 289 7.09 -12.20 -25.20
CA PHE A 289 6.86 -13.20 -24.14
C PHE A 289 5.57 -12.96 -23.33
N TYR A 290 5.16 -11.69 -23.18
CA TYR A 290 4.02 -11.30 -22.35
C TYR A 290 3.25 -10.10 -22.92
N SER A 291 2.04 -9.92 -22.39
CA SER A 291 1.23 -8.72 -22.55
C SER A 291 0.60 -8.30 -21.22
N LEU A 292 0.51 -7.00 -21.00
CA LEU A 292 -0.10 -6.35 -19.84
C LEU A 292 -1.08 -5.28 -20.32
N ILE A 293 -2.28 -5.25 -19.76
CA ILE A 293 -3.32 -4.24 -19.98
C ILE A 293 -3.73 -3.70 -18.62
N VAL A 294 -3.94 -2.39 -18.53
CA VAL A 294 -4.65 -1.74 -17.42
C VAL A 294 -5.61 -0.72 -18.03
N ASP A 295 -6.92 -0.96 -17.90
CA ASP A 295 -7.93 -0.11 -18.55
C ASP A 295 -7.99 1.30 -17.94
N ARG A 296 -7.75 1.44 -16.64
CA ARG A 296 -7.55 2.75 -16.00
C ARG A 296 -6.68 2.62 -14.75
N SER A 297 -5.83 3.60 -14.47
CA SER A 297 -5.20 3.75 -13.16
C SER A 297 -5.12 5.21 -12.75
N GLY A 298 -4.90 5.49 -11.48
CA GLY A 298 -4.86 6.87 -10.98
C GLY A 298 -4.75 7.00 -9.47
N TYR A 299 -4.84 8.25 -9.02
CA TYR A 299 -4.90 8.63 -7.62
C TYR A 299 -5.68 9.93 -7.45
N GLU A 300 -6.34 10.09 -6.31
CA GLU A 300 -7.26 11.18 -6.00
C GLU A 300 -6.98 11.69 -4.57
N ASP A 301 -7.10 13.00 -4.36
CA ASP A 301 -6.76 13.71 -3.12
C ASP A 301 -5.40 13.34 -2.49
N VAL A 302 -4.33 13.47 -3.27
CA VAL A 302 -2.95 13.41 -2.75
C VAL A 302 -2.66 14.72 -2.05
N ALA A 303 -2.29 14.67 -0.77
CA ALA A 303 -2.00 15.84 0.05
C ALA A 303 -0.63 15.74 0.73
N VAL A 304 -0.04 16.90 1.02
CA VAL A 304 1.23 17.03 1.74
C VAL A 304 1.14 18.07 2.84
N ARG A 305 1.83 17.84 3.95
CA ARG A 305 2.13 18.84 4.98
C ARG A 305 3.63 19.06 5.08
N ALA A 306 4.04 20.12 5.77
CA ALA A 306 5.46 20.39 5.96
C ALA A 306 6.04 19.48 7.08
N PRO A 307 7.18 18.81 6.86
CA PRO A 307 7.83 18.00 7.89
C PRO A 307 8.22 18.85 9.12
N ARG A 308 8.43 18.17 10.26
CA ARG A 308 9.16 18.74 11.41
C ARG A 308 10.65 18.90 11.06
N THR A 309 11.17 17.97 10.26
CA THR A 309 12.56 17.82 9.78
C THR A 309 12.97 18.90 8.77
N ASP A 310 14.23 19.33 8.84
CA ASP A 310 14.84 20.22 7.85
C ASP A 310 15.44 19.44 6.67
N LEU A 311 14.59 18.98 5.75
CA LEU A 311 15.00 18.10 4.64
C LEU A 311 16.16 18.65 3.79
N LEU A 312 16.24 19.98 3.60
CA LEU A 312 17.36 20.57 2.84
C LEU A 312 18.66 20.57 3.64
N ALA A 313 18.64 20.91 4.93
CA ALA A 313 19.83 20.86 5.78
C ALA A 313 20.30 19.41 6.06
N PHE A 314 19.37 18.46 6.16
CA PHE A 314 19.67 17.03 6.27
C PHE A 314 20.41 16.53 5.02
N LEU A 315 19.95 16.90 3.83
CA LEU A 315 20.64 16.59 2.57
C LEU A 315 22.00 17.31 2.46
N ASP A 316 22.12 18.56 2.93
CA ASP A 316 23.41 19.27 2.99
C ASP A 316 24.41 18.53 3.89
N THR A 317 23.99 18.10 5.08
CA THR A 317 24.78 17.29 6.05
C THR A 317 25.36 16.05 5.38
N LEU A 318 24.50 15.24 4.73
CA LEU A 318 24.92 14.03 4.01
C LEU A 318 25.93 14.33 2.88
N ALA A 319 25.72 15.39 2.10
CA ALA A 319 26.63 15.74 1.01
C ALA A 319 27.93 16.41 1.46
N THR A 320 28.00 16.96 2.67
CA THR A 320 29.27 17.40 3.29
C THR A 320 30.07 16.25 3.90
N GLY A 321 29.53 15.03 3.95
CA GLY A 321 30.19 13.86 4.55
C GLY A 321 30.11 13.83 6.08
N GLU A 322 29.19 14.59 6.68
CA GLU A 322 28.87 14.48 8.10
C GLU A 322 27.90 13.29 8.31
N GLU A 323 28.31 12.32 9.14
CA GLU A 323 27.49 11.15 9.48
C GLU A 323 26.44 11.54 10.55
N PRO A 324 25.13 11.45 10.25
CA PRO A 324 24.08 11.82 11.21
C PRO A 324 23.89 10.74 12.29
N GLU A 325 23.41 11.15 13.47
CA GLU A 325 22.98 10.22 14.52
C GLU A 325 21.84 9.31 14.03
N VAL A 326 21.83 8.03 14.45
CA VAL A 326 20.93 7.02 13.89
C VAL A 326 19.48 7.32 14.25
N SER A 327 19.23 7.78 15.49
CA SER A 327 17.93 8.35 15.89
C SER A 327 17.45 9.46 14.95
N ALA A 328 18.30 10.44 14.63
CA ALA A 328 17.98 11.55 13.74
C ALA A 328 17.69 11.09 12.31
N LEU A 329 18.43 10.11 11.79
CA LEU A 329 18.18 9.49 10.48
C LEU A 329 16.80 8.79 10.45
N VAL A 330 16.51 7.95 11.43
CA VAL A 330 15.24 7.19 11.52
C VAL A 330 14.04 8.13 11.69
N LEU A 331 14.15 9.13 12.56
CA LEU A 331 13.11 10.16 12.75
C LEU A 331 12.86 10.95 11.47
N SER A 332 13.92 11.37 10.76
CA SER A 332 13.81 12.10 9.49
C SER A 332 13.04 11.30 8.44
N VAL A 333 13.36 10.00 8.28
CA VAL A 333 12.67 9.11 7.34
C VAL A 333 11.18 8.97 7.68
N ILE A 334 10.85 8.75 8.96
CA ILE A 334 9.46 8.58 9.40
C ILE A 334 8.66 9.88 9.26
N ASP A 335 9.22 11.03 9.63
CA ASP A 335 8.57 12.35 9.49
C ASP A 335 8.33 12.73 8.01
N ILE A 336 9.24 12.36 7.10
CA ILE A 336 9.03 12.47 5.65
C ILE A 336 7.85 11.60 5.19
N TYR A 337 7.78 10.32 5.59
CA TYR A 337 6.61 9.49 5.26
C TYR A 337 5.31 10.05 5.86
N ARG A 338 5.33 10.51 7.12
CA ARG A 338 4.22 11.17 7.81
C ARG A 338 3.87 12.56 7.25
N SER A 339 4.60 13.07 6.26
CA SER A 339 4.29 14.32 5.56
C SER A 339 3.34 14.14 4.38
N PHE A 340 3.05 12.90 3.96
CA PHE A 340 2.10 12.59 2.89
C PHE A 340 0.76 12.06 3.43
N ALA A 341 -0.28 12.20 2.61
CA ALA A 341 -1.56 11.51 2.72
C ALA A 341 -2.13 11.33 1.30
N VAL A 342 -2.94 10.29 1.09
CA VAL A 342 -3.58 9.99 -0.19
C VAL A 342 -5.00 9.49 0.08
N GLY A 343 -6.01 10.25 -0.36
CA GLY A 343 -7.40 9.85 -0.24
C GLY A 343 -7.71 8.58 -1.05
N ARG A 344 -7.11 8.43 -2.24
CA ARG A 344 -7.36 7.27 -3.12
C ARG A 344 -6.20 6.97 -4.08
N MET A 345 -5.91 5.69 -4.31
CA MET A 345 -5.09 5.16 -5.41
C MET A 345 -5.79 3.94 -5.98
N PHE A 346 -5.80 3.77 -7.30
CA PHE A 346 -6.52 2.66 -7.93
C PHE A 346 -5.92 2.22 -9.27
N ALA A 347 -6.16 0.96 -9.60
CA ALA A 347 -5.99 0.39 -10.94
C ALA A 347 -7.17 -0.53 -11.25
N ASP A 348 -7.90 -0.24 -12.33
CA ASP A 348 -9.10 -0.93 -12.79
C ASP A 348 -8.77 -1.76 -14.05
N GLY A 349 -9.32 -2.97 -14.14
CA GLY A 349 -9.24 -3.80 -15.35
C GLY A 349 -7.81 -4.16 -15.74
N LEU A 350 -7.07 -4.79 -14.82
CA LEU A 350 -5.76 -5.34 -15.11
C LEU A 350 -5.91 -6.70 -15.81
N SER A 351 -5.09 -6.95 -16.82
CA SER A 351 -5.00 -8.27 -17.46
C SER A 351 -3.57 -8.55 -17.90
N VAL A 352 -3.10 -9.76 -17.60
CA VAL A 352 -1.78 -10.29 -17.98
C VAL A 352 -1.99 -11.56 -18.79
N GLY A 353 -1.23 -11.73 -19.86
CA GLY A 353 -1.15 -12.98 -20.61
C GLY A 353 0.27 -13.28 -21.04
N TYR A 354 0.70 -14.54 -20.91
CA TYR A 354 2.03 -15.00 -21.29
C TYR A 354 1.94 -16.25 -22.18
N ASP A 355 2.89 -16.37 -23.10
CA ASP A 355 2.96 -17.44 -24.11
C ASP A 355 4.43 -17.89 -24.23
N MET A 356 4.85 -18.78 -23.32
CA MET A 356 6.25 -19.19 -23.13
C MET A 356 6.36 -20.72 -23.15
N PRO A 357 6.59 -21.35 -24.32
CA PRO A 357 6.53 -22.80 -24.47
C PRO A 357 7.37 -23.57 -23.43
N PRO A 358 6.79 -24.58 -22.74
CA PRO A 358 5.54 -25.27 -23.06
C PRO A 358 4.26 -24.65 -22.47
N GLU A 359 4.36 -23.55 -21.73
CA GLU A 359 3.29 -23.00 -20.89
C GLU A 359 2.67 -21.73 -21.47
N ALA A 360 1.35 -21.63 -21.40
CA ALA A 360 0.61 -20.41 -21.71
C ALA A 360 -0.51 -20.25 -20.68
N GLY A 361 -0.72 -19.03 -20.23
CA GLY A 361 -1.67 -18.72 -19.16
C GLY A 361 -2.12 -17.27 -19.17
N SER A 362 -3.14 -16.97 -18.38
CA SER A 362 -3.66 -15.61 -18.27
C SER A 362 -4.15 -15.30 -16.85
N GLY A 363 -3.95 -14.05 -16.43
CA GLY A 363 -4.41 -13.52 -15.16
C GLY A 363 -5.21 -12.24 -15.37
N GLN A 364 -6.24 -12.04 -14.56
CA GLN A 364 -7.04 -10.82 -14.52
C GLN A 364 -7.18 -10.37 -13.07
N VAL A 365 -7.18 -9.05 -12.85
CA VAL A 365 -7.54 -8.43 -11.58
C VAL A 365 -8.49 -7.28 -11.89
N GLY A 366 -9.74 -7.41 -11.47
CA GLY A 366 -10.79 -6.43 -11.75
C GLY A 366 -10.49 -5.05 -11.16
N GLN A 367 -9.97 -5.00 -9.93
CA GLN A 367 -9.51 -3.76 -9.31
C GLN A 367 -8.40 -4.02 -8.26
N ILE A 368 -7.44 -3.11 -8.19
CA ILE A 368 -6.57 -2.87 -7.02
C ILE A 368 -6.95 -1.48 -6.48
N LEU A 369 -7.15 -1.37 -5.17
CA LEU A 369 -7.60 -0.15 -4.51
C LEU A 369 -6.79 0.13 -3.24
N LEU A 370 -6.56 1.41 -2.96
CA LEU A 370 -6.08 1.93 -1.69
C LEU A 370 -6.80 3.23 -1.38
N GLU A 371 -7.41 3.37 -0.21
CA GLU A 371 -8.20 4.54 0.22
C GLU A 371 -7.83 4.98 1.65
N ASP A 372 -7.90 6.30 1.88
CA ASP A 372 -7.60 6.99 3.16
C ASP A 372 -6.28 6.57 3.83
N LEU A 373 -5.18 6.58 3.07
CA LEU A 373 -3.82 6.42 3.62
C LEU A 373 -3.31 7.75 4.15
N SER A 374 -2.89 7.79 5.42
CA SER A 374 -2.34 8.98 6.05
C SER A 374 -1.28 8.63 7.09
N ALA A 375 -0.77 9.64 7.79
CA ALA A 375 0.09 9.44 8.95
C ALA A 375 -0.66 8.85 10.16
N ASP A 376 -1.99 8.81 10.15
CA ASP A 376 -2.80 8.41 11.30
C ASP A 376 -3.53 7.07 11.06
N GLY A 377 -3.53 6.55 9.82
CA GLY A 377 -4.07 5.23 9.51
C GLY A 377 -4.11 4.87 8.01
N LEU A 378 -4.75 3.75 7.71
CA LEU A 378 -5.12 3.27 6.36
C LEU A 378 -6.59 2.81 6.38
N GLY A 379 -7.44 3.42 5.56
CA GLY A 379 -8.87 3.05 5.45
C GLY A 379 -9.09 1.72 4.74
N GLU A 380 -8.62 1.58 3.51
CA GLU A 380 -8.70 0.33 2.74
C GLU A 380 -7.43 0.11 1.91
N PHE A 381 -6.94 -1.13 1.86
CA PHE A 381 -6.23 -1.70 0.72
C PHE A 381 -6.98 -2.96 0.28
N SER A 382 -7.32 -3.08 -1.00
CA SER A 382 -7.98 -4.28 -1.51
C SER A 382 -7.58 -4.66 -2.92
N ILE A 383 -7.82 -5.94 -3.22
CA ILE A 383 -7.64 -6.55 -4.54
C ILE A 383 -8.92 -7.34 -4.81
N SER A 384 -9.63 -7.01 -5.89
CA SER A 384 -10.97 -7.53 -6.17
C SER A 384 -11.06 -8.18 -7.56
N SER A 385 -11.84 -9.27 -7.65
CA SER A 385 -12.05 -10.07 -8.87
C SER A 385 -10.72 -10.51 -9.51
N VAL A 386 -9.93 -11.27 -8.76
CA VAL A 386 -8.73 -11.96 -9.24
C VAL A 386 -9.14 -13.29 -9.88
N SER A 387 -8.59 -13.60 -11.05
CA SER A 387 -8.76 -14.90 -11.70
C SER A 387 -7.50 -15.24 -12.51
N PHE A 388 -6.96 -16.44 -12.34
CA PHE A 388 -5.80 -16.96 -13.06
C PHE A 388 -6.12 -18.34 -13.64
N ASP A 389 -5.92 -18.46 -14.96
CA ASP A 389 -5.96 -19.71 -15.72
C ASP A 389 -4.51 -20.12 -16.03
N LEU A 390 -4.07 -21.24 -15.43
CA LEU A 390 -2.74 -21.83 -15.58
C LEU A 390 -2.77 -23.03 -16.56
N GLY A 391 -3.82 -23.17 -17.37
CA GLY A 391 -3.94 -24.18 -18.41
C GLY A 391 -4.06 -25.60 -17.86
N SER A 392 -2.99 -26.39 -17.95
CA SER A 392 -2.96 -27.75 -17.39
C SER A 392 -2.76 -27.78 -15.88
N GLU A 393 -2.17 -26.72 -15.30
CA GLU A 393 -1.82 -26.65 -13.89
C GLU A 393 -2.96 -26.09 -13.01
N GLY A 394 -4.17 -25.97 -13.58
CA GLY A 394 -5.39 -25.59 -12.86
C GLY A 394 -5.74 -24.11 -12.92
N ALA A 395 -6.61 -23.68 -12.00
CA ALA A 395 -7.11 -22.33 -11.90
C ALA A 395 -7.18 -21.83 -10.45
N PHE A 396 -7.05 -20.52 -10.27
CA PHE A 396 -7.17 -19.80 -9.01
C PHE A 396 -8.12 -18.62 -9.20
N ASP A 397 -9.16 -18.52 -8.38
CA ASP A 397 -10.07 -17.38 -8.32
C ASP A 397 -10.10 -16.79 -6.91
N LEU A 398 -10.19 -15.46 -6.80
CA LEU A 398 -10.40 -14.77 -5.54
C LEU A 398 -11.29 -13.53 -5.73
N GLY A 399 -12.48 -13.56 -5.12
CA GLY A 399 -13.47 -12.48 -5.18
C GLY A 399 -12.99 -11.16 -4.59
N ARG A 400 -12.41 -11.18 -3.38
CA ARG A 400 -11.80 -10.02 -2.70
C ARG A 400 -10.73 -10.44 -1.69
N PHE A 401 -9.60 -9.74 -1.68
CA PHE A 401 -8.75 -9.56 -0.50
C PHE A 401 -8.89 -8.11 -0.03
N PHE A 402 -8.99 -7.89 1.28
CA PHE A 402 -9.07 -6.58 1.91
C PHE A 402 -8.27 -6.58 3.21
N ILE A 403 -7.57 -5.48 3.47
CA ILE A 403 -7.04 -5.11 4.78
C ILE A 403 -7.25 -3.60 4.97
N GLY A 404 -7.80 -3.18 6.10
CA GLY A 404 -8.28 -1.82 6.29
C GLY A 404 -8.65 -1.51 7.72
N ASP A 405 -9.29 -0.35 7.91
CA ASP A 405 -9.62 0.25 9.21
C ASP A 405 -8.43 0.23 10.18
N ILE A 406 -7.21 0.50 9.69
CA ILE A 406 -5.99 0.47 10.50
C ILE A 406 -5.75 1.85 11.13
N GLU A 407 -6.09 2.03 12.40
CA GLU A 407 -5.69 3.22 13.17
C GLU A 407 -4.25 3.02 13.70
N PHE A 408 -3.32 3.87 13.26
CA PHE A 408 -1.92 3.82 13.71
C PHE A 408 -1.75 4.35 15.15
N PRO A 409 -0.72 3.88 15.89
CA PRO A 409 -0.42 4.43 17.21
C PRO A 409 0.00 5.91 17.12
N PRO A 410 -0.28 6.73 18.15
CA PRO A 410 0.06 8.14 18.16
C PRO A 410 1.57 8.35 18.10
N PHE A 411 2.02 9.38 17.38
CA PHE A 411 3.44 9.54 17.06
C PHE A 411 4.30 10.08 18.20
N ASP A 412 3.85 11.02 19.02
CA ASP A 412 4.74 11.65 20.02
C ASP A 412 5.39 10.65 21.02
N PRO A 413 4.72 9.56 21.47
CA PRO A 413 5.38 8.47 22.22
C PRO A 413 6.44 7.70 21.41
N VAL A 414 6.20 7.49 20.11
CA VAL A 414 7.14 6.82 19.19
C VAL A 414 8.35 7.72 18.93
N GLU A 415 8.12 9.01 18.66
CA GLU A 415 9.15 10.04 18.54
C GLU A 415 10.02 10.11 19.81
N THR A 416 9.39 10.10 20.99
CA THR A 416 10.09 10.10 22.28
C THR A 416 11.00 8.87 22.45
N PHE A 417 10.53 7.69 22.05
CA PHE A 417 11.30 6.44 22.11
C PHE A 417 12.46 6.43 21.11
N LEU A 418 12.20 6.82 19.86
CA LEU A 418 13.21 6.87 18.79
C LEU A 418 14.27 7.95 19.03
N SER A 419 13.94 9.04 19.74
CA SER A 419 14.89 10.10 20.13
C SER A 419 15.94 9.66 21.15
N ASP A 420 15.73 8.53 21.84
CA ASP A 420 16.67 7.98 22.84
C ASP A 420 17.32 6.66 22.35
N LEU A 421 17.09 6.27 21.09
CA LEU A 421 17.45 4.96 20.53
C LEU A 421 18.96 4.66 20.62
N ASP A 422 19.81 5.67 20.45
CA ASP A 422 21.26 5.55 20.58
C ASP A 422 21.74 5.30 22.04
N ASN A 423 20.86 5.45 23.03
CA ASN A 423 21.10 5.15 24.46
C ASN A 423 20.38 3.88 24.95
N LEU A 424 19.55 3.22 24.12
CA LEU A 424 18.72 2.08 24.51
C LEU A 424 19.45 0.74 24.34
N ASP A 425 20.19 0.32 25.37
CA ASP A 425 20.67 -1.06 25.52
C ASP A 425 19.48 -2.05 25.58
N ASP A 426 19.22 -2.77 24.49
CA ASP A 426 18.22 -3.85 24.34
C ASP A 426 16.80 -3.48 24.81
N PRO A 427 16.03 -2.69 24.01
CA PRO A 427 14.75 -2.14 24.45
C PRO A 427 13.70 -3.22 24.70
N ASP A 428 13.04 -3.14 25.87
CA ASP A 428 12.01 -4.10 26.31
C ASP A 428 10.97 -4.36 25.20
N PRO A 429 10.87 -5.60 24.67
CA PRO A 429 9.94 -5.93 23.59
C PRO A 429 8.48 -5.62 23.91
N LEU A 430 8.09 -5.59 25.19
CA LEU A 430 6.74 -5.21 25.60
C LEU A 430 6.51 -3.69 25.49
N VAL A 431 7.54 -2.86 25.72
CA VAL A 431 7.46 -1.41 25.47
C VAL A 431 7.41 -1.14 23.96
N VAL A 432 8.24 -1.83 23.17
CA VAL A 432 8.19 -1.73 21.70
C VAL A 432 6.80 -2.12 21.18
N ALA A 433 6.25 -3.27 21.59
CA ALA A 433 4.92 -3.71 21.18
C ALA A 433 3.84 -2.66 21.51
N ARG A 434 3.83 -2.10 22.74
CA ARG A 434 2.88 -1.04 23.12
C ARG A 434 2.95 0.23 22.27
N LEU A 435 4.10 0.54 21.71
CA LEU A 435 4.34 1.75 20.91
C LEU A 435 3.98 1.57 19.44
N PHE A 436 4.10 0.34 18.89
CA PHE A 436 3.96 0.06 17.47
C PHE A 436 2.75 -0.81 17.07
N THR A 437 2.04 -1.43 18.03
CA THR A 437 0.77 -2.13 17.75
C THR A 437 -0.31 -1.12 17.29
N PRO A 438 -0.95 -1.33 16.12
CA PRO A 438 -2.12 -0.55 15.70
C PRO A 438 -3.29 -0.66 16.68
N ARG A 439 -4.11 0.39 16.75
CA ARG A 439 -5.32 0.41 17.59
C ARG A 439 -6.48 -0.38 17.01
N SER A 440 -6.52 -0.52 15.69
CA SER A 440 -7.46 -1.36 14.97
C SER A 440 -6.79 -2.00 13.75
N VAL A 441 -7.27 -3.17 13.33
CA VAL A 441 -6.98 -3.82 12.03
C VAL A 441 -8.19 -4.67 11.64
N VAL A 442 -8.69 -4.50 10.42
CA VAL A 442 -9.67 -5.41 9.80
C VAL A 442 -9.03 -6.10 8.59
N MET A 443 -9.32 -7.38 8.40
CA MET A 443 -8.90 -8.19 7.25
C MET A 443 -10.06 -9.03 6.73
N GLU A 444 -10.19 -9.17 5.41
CA GLU A 444 -11.20 -10.00 4.76
C GLU A 444 -10.62 -10.72 3.53
N LEU A 445 -10.99 -11.98 3.34
CA LEU A 445 -10.66 -12.80 2.16
C LEU A 445 -11.94 -13.52 1.72
N ALA A 446 -12.49 -13.19 0.56
CA ALA A 446 -13.81 -13.65 0.13
C ALA A 446 -13.82 -14.25 -1.28
N GLY A 447 -14.56 -15.35 -1.46
CA GLY A 447 -14.73 -16.03 -2.74
C GLY A 447 -13.43 -16.61 -3.29
N LEU A 448 -12.66 -17.30 -2.46
CA LEU A 448 -11.46 -18.04 -2.87
C LEU A 448 -11.86 -19.40 -3.45
N SER A 449 -11.30 -19.76 -4.60
CA SER A 449 -11.37 -21.11 -5.18
C SER A 449 -10.03 -21.50 -5.81
N VAL A 450 -9.61 -22.74 -5.56
CA VAL A 450 -8.41 -23.35 -6.14
C VAL A 450 -8.84 -24.68 -6.76
N THR A 451 -8.77 -24.78 -8.09
CA THR A 451 -9.33 -25.91 -8.85
C THR A 451 -8.26 -26.57 -9.71
N GLY A 452 -8.10 -27.90 -9.59
CA GLY A 452 -7.14 -28.71 -10.34
C GLY A 452 -5.65 -28.51 -9.98
N ALA A 453 -5.28 -27.37 -9.39
CA ALA A 453 -3.90 -27.00 -9.08
C ALA A 453 -3.27 -27.76 -7.90
N MET A 454 -4.06 -28.53 -7.14
CA MET A 454 -3.58 -29.33 -6.01
C MET A 454 -3.86 -30.82 -6.20
N PRO A 455 -2.87 -31.72 -6.08
CA PRO A 455 -3.06 -33.17 -6.20
C PRO A 455 -4.09 -33.80 -5.26
N GLN A 456 -4.41 -33.12 -4.15
CA GLN A 456 -5.34 -33.55 -3.11
C GLN A 456 -6.81 -33.22 -3.43
N GLY A 457 -7.07 -32.39 -4.44
CA GLY A 457 -8.40 -31.92 -4.84
C GLY A 457 -8.62 -30.42 -4.63
N ASP A 458 -9.80 -29.96 -5.04
CA ASP A 458 -10.16 -28.54 -5.08
C ASP A 458 -10.46 -27.98 -3.68
N ILE A 459 -9.99 -26.77 -3.37
CA ILE A 459 -10.30 -26.03 -2.13
C ILE A 459 -11.13 -24.80 -2.45
N SER A 460 -12.08 -24.46 -1.57
CA SER A 460 -12.81 -23.18 -1.65
C SER A 460 -13.12 -22.60 -0.28
N LEU A 461 -13.32 -21.28 -0.24
CA LEU A 461 -13.69 -20.52 0.96
C LEU A 461 -14.65 -19.39 0.56
N GLY A 462 -15.85 -19.39 1.14
CA GLY A 462 -16.84 -18.34 0.92
C GLY A 462 -16.36 -16.99 1.43
N ARG A 463 -15.97 -16.91 2.72
CA ARG A 463 -15.44 -15.70 3.36
C ARG A 463 -14.61 -16.04 4.60
N TYR A 464 -13.50 -15.36 4.78
CA TYR A 464 -12.79 -15.23 6.05
C TYR A 464 -12.74 -13.77 6.44
N PHE A 465 -12.93 -13.47 7.72
CA PHE A 465 -12.95 -12.13 8.28
C PHE A 465 -12.25 -12.12 9.63
N MET A 466 -11.41 -11.11 9.87
CA MET A 466 -10.82 -10.82 11.18
C MET A 466 -10.94 -9.32 11.47
N GLU A 467 -11.32 -8.98 12.69
CA GLU A 467 -11.34 -7.61 13.22
C GLU A 467 -10.68 -7.62 14.60
N LEU A 468 -9.70 -6.75 14.80
CA LEU A 468 -8.95 -6.59 16.04
C LEU A 468 -9.02 -5.12 16.47
N GLU A 469 -9.40 -4.83 17.71
CA GLU A 469 -9.23 -3.49 18.31
C GLU A 469 -8.43 -3.59 19.61
N THR A 470 -7.64 -2.56 19.95
CA THR A 470 -7.04 -2.39 21.28
C THR A 470 -7.17 -0.98 21.85
N THR A 471 -7.78 -0.91 23.03
CA THR A 471 -7.74 0.26 23.93
C THR A 471 -6.65 0.14 25.01
N VAL A 472 -5.94 -0.99 25.04
CA VAL A 472 -4.89 -1.33 26.02
C VAL A 472 -3.78 -2.15 25.33
N PRO A 473 -2.89 -1.51 24.55
CA PRO A 473 -1.82 -2.21 23.84
C PRO A 473 -0.89 -3.02 24.78
N PRO A 474 -0.26 -4.11 24.29
CA PRO A 474 -0.36 -4.64 22.92
C PRO A 474 -1.51 -5.64 22.72
N MET A 475 -2.28 -5.93 23.77
CA MET A 475 -3.34 -6.95 23.72
C MET A 475 -4.61 -6.40 23.07
N PRO A 476 -5.26 -7.13 22.14
CA PRO A 476 -6.58 -6.74 21.65
C PRO A 476 -7.61 -6.75 22.80
N THR A 477 -8.45 -5.72 22.84
CA THR A 477 -9.62 -5.61 23.72
C THR A 477 -10.92 -5.98 23.01
N PHE A 478 -10.90 -6.08 21.68
CA PHE A 478 -11.91 -6.75 20.85
C PHE A 478 -11.22 -7.67 19.84
N VAL A 479 -11.79 -8.85 19.62
CA VAL A 479 -11.41 -9.79 18.56
C VAL A 479 -12.68 -10.38 17.97
N GLU A 480 -12.87 -10.24 16.67
CA GLU A 480 -13.82 -11.04 15.91
C GLU A 480 -13.07 -11.83 14.82
N ILE A 481 -13.42 -13.10 14.69
CA ILE A 481 -12.97 -13.99 13.62
C ILE A 481 -14.22 -14.67 13.06
N ALA A 482 -14.37 -14.75 11.75
CA ALA A 482 -15.40 -15.54 11.10
C ALA A 482 -14.86 -16.25 9.87
N THR A 483 -15.25 -17.51 9.70
CA THR A 483 -14.98 -18.35 8.53
C THR A 483 -16.33 -18.83 8.01
N GLU A 484 -16.66 -18.58 6.75
CA GLU A 484 -17.95 -18.90 6.15
C GLU A 484 -17.71 -19.74 4.90
N GLY A 485 -18.30 -20.95 4.85
CA GLY A 485 -18.23 -21.86 3.72
C GLY A 485 -16.80 -22.28 3.33
N LEU A 486 -15.93 -22.62 4.29
CA LEU A 486 -14.65 -23.27 3.99
C LEU A 486 -14.91 -24.74 3.60
N ALA A 487 -14.36 -25.19 2.48
CA ALA A 487 -14.43 -26.57 2.02
C ALA A 487 -13.04 -27.07 1.60
N ILE A 488 -12.56 -28.13 2.29
CA ILE A 488 -11.25 -28.74 2.09
C ILE A 488 -11.42 -30.26 1.87
N PRO A 489 -10.85 -30.87 0.81
CA PRO A 489 -10.81 -32.32 0.66
C PRO A 489 -10.03 -32.92 1.82
N ILE A 490 -10.55 -33.96 2.49
CA ILE A 490 -9.84 -34.51 3.66
C ILE A 490 -8.44 -35.05 3.32
N ALA A 491 -8.19 -35.41 2.05
CA ALA A 491 -6.88 -35.81 1.55
C ALA A 491 -5.81 -34.69 1.56
N ALA A 492 -6.19 -33.45 1.87
CA ALA A 492 -5.31 -32.29 2.05
C ALA A 492 -4.97 -31.99 3.53
N LEU A 493 -5.40 -32.83 4.47
CA LEU A 493 -5.04 -32.72 5.89
C LEU A 493 -3.67 -33.41 6.14
N ASP A 494 -2.89 -32.91 7.10
CA ASP A 494 -1.58 -33.47 7.49
C ASP A 494 -1.67 -34.60 8.56
N ASP A 495 -2.87 -35.12 8.83
CA ASP A 495 -3.14 -36.11 9.89
C ASP A 495 -3.79 -37.39 9.33
N ASP A 496 -3.00 -38.45 9.20
CA ASP A 496 -3.44 -39.77 8.72
C ASP A 496 -4.54 -40.41 9.59
N GLU A 497 -4.57 -40.13 10.90
CA GLU A 497 -5.55 -40.70 11.84
C GLU A 497 -6.89 -39.99 11.72
N ALA A 498 -6.88 -38.66 11.64
CA ALA A 498 -8.06 -37.85 11.31
C ALA A 498 -8.62 -38.20 9.92
N ILE A 499 -7.74 -38.38 8.92
CA ILE A 499 -8.13 -38.82 7.57
C ILE A 499 -8.79 -40.20 7.59
N ALA A 500 -8.25 -41.15 8.36
CA ALA A 500 -8.84 -42.47 8.50
C ALA A 500 -10.23 -42.40 9.14
N ALA A 501 -10.38 -41.61 10.22
CA ALA A 501 -11.66 -41.40 10.90
C ALA A 501 -12.72 -40.74 9.98
N PHE A 502 -12.35 -39.66 9.27
CA PHE A 502 -13.28 -38.99 8.34
C PHE A 502 -13.67 -39.90 7.16
N ARG A 503 -12.75 -40.69 6.60
CA ARG A 503 -13.09 -41.70 5.56
C ARG A 503 -14.04 -42.78 6.08
N ALA A 504 -13.82 -43.27 7.30
CA ALA A 504 -14.71 -44.24 7.92
C ALA A 504 -16.12 -43.64 8.12
N ALA A 505 -16.20 -42.37 8.52
CA ALA A 505 -17.43 -41.60 8.63
C ALA A 505 -18.10 -41.23 7.28
N GLY A 506 -17.50 -41.59 6.13
CA GLY A 506 -18.02 -41.26 4.80
C GLY A 506 -17.83 -39.80 4.38
N ILE A 507 -16.94 -39.06 5.04
CA ILE A 507 -16.70 -37.63 4.84
C ILE A 507 -15.49 -37.43 3.92
N ASP A 508 -15.73 -37.23 2.62
CA ASP A 508 -14.66 -36.94 1.64
C ASP A 508 -14.22 -35.46 1.63
N THR A 509 -15.00 -34.56 2.24
CA THR A 509 -14.74 -33.11 2.25
C THR A 509 -15.14 -32.52 3.60
N LEU A 510 -14.18 -31.91 4.28
CA LEU A 510 -14.42 -31.14 5.49
C LEU A 510 -15.10 -29.83 5.10
N ARG A 511 -16.24 -29.50 5.73
CA ARG A 511 -16.87 -28.18 5.64
C ARG A 511 -16.82 -27.52 7.00
N LEU A 512 -16.44 -26.25 7.05
CA LEU A 512 -16.32 -25.47 8.28
C LEU A 512 -16.96 -24.09 8.10
N ASP A 513 -17.86 -23.78 9.02
CA ASP A 513 -18.34 -22.44 9.31
C ASP A 513 -18.03 -22.12 10.78
N GLU A 514 -17.38 -20.98 11.03
CA GLU A 514 -16.85 -20.55 12.31
C GLU A 514 -17.23 -19.10 12.58
N LYS A 515 -17.57 -18.79 13.84
CA LYS A 515 -17.58 -17.42 14.35
C LYS A 515 -17.06 -17.40 15.78
N ILE A 516 -16.08 -16.54 16.06
CA ILE A 516 -15.60 -16.25 17.41
C ILE A 516 -15.68 -14.73 17.61
N ARG A 517 -16.26 -14.30 18.74
CA ARG A 517 -16.19 -12.91 19.20
C ARG A 517 -15.77 -12.86 20.67
N LEU A 518 -14.71 -12.10 20.95
CA LEU A 518 -14.15 -11.87 22.27
C LEU A 518 -14.12 -10.37 22.56
N ARG A 519 -14.52 -9.96 23.75
CA ARG A 519 -14.45 -8.56 24.18
C ARG A 519 -14.01 -8.45 25.62
N TRP A 520 -13.11 -7.53 25.92
CA TRP A 520 -12.73 -7.16 27.28
C TRP A 520 -13.43 -5.85 27.68
N ASP A 521 -13.99 -5.81 28.90
CA ASP A 521 -14.67 -4.63 29.43
C ASP A 521 -13.81 -3.92 30.49
N ALA A 522 -13.28 -2.75 30.13
CA ALA A 522 -12.43 -1.93 30.99
C ALA A 522 -13.14 -1.40 32.25
N SER A 523 -14.47 -1.50 32.35
CA SER A 523 -15.24 -1.01 33.49
C SER A 523 -15.57 -2.10 34.52
N THR A 524 -15.63 -3.36 34.12
CA THR A 524 -15.90 -4.51 35.01
C THR A 524 -14.74 -5.49 35.13
N GLU A 525 -13.67 -5.30 34.35
CA GLU A 525 -12.52 -6.22 34.20
C GLU A 525 -12.96 -7.64 33.81
N ASP A 526 -13.97 -7.71 32.94
CA ASP A 526 -14.53 -8.94 32.39
C ASP A 526 -14.02 -9.23 30.97
N LEU A 527 -13.57 -10.47 30.75
CA LEU A 527 -13.53 -11.09 29.43
C LEU A 527 -14.90 -11.70 29.13
N ILE A 528 -15.45 -11.35 27.97
CA ILE A 528 -16.76 -11.80 27.50
C ILE A 528 -16.52 -12.53 26.17
N VAL A 529 -17.07 -13.75 26.09
CA VAL A 529 -17.05 -14.61 24.91
C VAL A 529 -18.46 -14.62 24.34
N GLU A 530 -18.67 -13.91 23.25
CA GLU A 530 -20.01 -13.63 22.69
C GLU A 530 -20.34 -14.62 21.56
N ASN A 531 -21.08 -15.68 21.88
CA ASN A 531 -21.64 -16.63 20.90
C ASN A 531 -20.59 -17.14 19.89
N ILE A 532 -19.60 -17.89 20.40
CA ILE A 532 -18.78 -18.76 19.56
C ILE A 532 -19.72 -19.74 18.86
N VAL A 533 -19.53 -19.94 17.56
CA VAL A 533 -20.20 -20.95 16.75
C VAL A 533 -19.15 -21.69 15.93
N VAL A 534 -19.20 -23.01 15.93
CA VAL A 534 -18.39 -23.87 15.06
C VAL A 534 -19.30 -24.93 14.47
N GLU A 535 -19.43 -24.99 13.16
CA GLU A 535 -20.32 -25.90 12.43
C GLU A 535 -19.49 -26.70 11.42
N LEU A 536 -19.59 -28.02 11.49
CA LEU A 536 -18.77 -28.96 10.73
C LEU A 536 -19.59 -29.71 9.68
N GLY A 537 -20.40 -28.97 8.91
CA GLY A 537 -21.33 -29.52 7.92
C GLY A 537 -22.25 -30.60 8.50
N ASP A 538 -22.38 -31.72 7.79
CA ASP A 538 -23.25 -32.86 8.11
C ASP A 538 -22.86 -33.66 9.38
N VAL A 539 -21.89 -33.17 10.17
CA VAL A 539 -21.47 -33.78 11.45
C VAL A 539 -22.23 -33.18 12.64
N GLY A 540 -22.24 -31.85 12.76
CA GLY A 540 -22.80 -31.17 13.92
C GLY A 540 -22.22 -29.78 14.16
N LYS A 541 -22.71 -29.14 15.22
CA LYS A 541 -22.48 -27.73 15.50
C LYS A 541 -22.35 -27.46 17.00
N VAL A 542 -21.33 -26.70 17.37
CA VAL A 542 -21.07 -26.22 18.73
C VAL A 542 -21.48 -24.76 18.80
N ARG A 543 -22.20 -24.36 19.86
CA ARG A 543 -22.27 -22.96 20.30
C ARG A 543 -21.68 -22.83 21.70
N ALA A 544 -20.98 -21.73 21.99
CA ALA A 544 -20.52 -21.44 23.34
C ALA A 544 -20.59 -19.95 23.67
N SER A 545 -20.92 -19.61 24.91
CA SER A 545 -20.80 -18.27 25.45
C SER A 545 -20.18 -18.32 26.86
N ALA A 546 -19.49 -17.26 27.26
CA ALA A 546 -18.84 -17.23 28.58
C ALA A 546 -18.59 -15.81 29.09
N ARG A 547 -18.48 -15.68 30.41
CA ARG A 547 -17.98 -14.48 31.07
C ARG A 547 -17.02 -14.85 32.19
N PHE A 548 -15.80 -14.32 32.11
CA PHE A 548 -14.76 -14.47 33.13
C PHE A 548 -14.37 -13.09 33.67
N GLY A 549 -14.43 -12.91 34.99
CA GLY A 549 -14.08 -11.64 35.64
C GLY A 549 -12.76 -11.66 36.38
N GLY A 550 -12.15 -10.48 36.52
CA GLY A 550 -10.84 -10.30 37.15
C GLY A 550 -9.66 -10.33 36.18
N LEU A 551 -9.91 -10.18 34.87
CA LEU A 551 -8.85 -9.93 33.89
C LEU A 551 -8.46 -8.45 33.99
N THR A 552 -7.59 -8.12 34.97
CA THR A 552 -7.32 -6.72 35.29
C THR A 552 -6.59 -5.97 34.19
N ARG A 553 -6.75 -4.64 34.11
CA ARG A 553 -6.02 -3.81 33.13
C ARG A 553 -4.51 -4.03 33.18
N LEU A 554 -3.94 -4.23 34.37
CA LEU A 554 -2.52 -4.50 34.57
C LEU A 554 -2.06 -5.79 33.85
N VAL A 555 -2.92 -6.80 33.75
CA VAL A 555 -2.63 -8.06 33.05
C VAL A 555 -2.73 -7.88 31.53
N MET A 556 -3.71 -7.10 31.05
CA MET A 556 -3.82 -6.74 29.62
C MET A 556 -2.59 -5.96 29.14
N GLU A 557 -2.08 -5.02 29.95
CA GLU A 557 -0.85 -4.28 29.65
C GLU A 557 0.40 -5.19 29.73
N ASN A 558 0.40 -6.25 30.56
CA ASN A 558 1.58 -7.08 30.86
C ASN A 558 1.29 -8.59 30.68
N PRO A 559 1.03 -9.07 29.43
CA PRO A 559 0.57 -10.44 29.16
C PRO A 559 1.60 -11.54 29.46
N THR A 560 2.88 -11.20 29.65
CA THR A 560 3.97 -12.15 29.96
C THR A 560 3.73 -12.98 31.23
N SER A 561 2.79 -12.57 32.09
CA SER A 561 2.46 -13.23 33.35
C SER A 561 1.17 -14.08 33.28
N TYR A 562 1.07 -15.02 32.33
CA TYR A 562 -0.05 -15.96 32.19
C TYR A 562 -0.47 -16.66 33.50
N GLN A 563 0.49 -16.94 34.40
CA GLN A 563 0.20 -17.54 35.71
C GLN A 563 -0.57 -16.59 36.64
N ALA A 564 -0.33 -15.28 36.55
CA ALA A 564 -1.07 -14.26 37.28
C ALA A 564 -2.49 -14.08 36.71
N LEU A 565 -2.63 -14.16 35.37
CA LEU A 565 -3.93 -14.16 34.68
C LEU A 565 -4.82 -15.30 35.21
N ILE A 566 -4.35 -16.54 35.19
CA ILE A 566 -5.11 -17.71 35.70
C ILE A 566 -5.43 -17.57 37.19
N ALA A 567 -4.55 -16.96 37.98
CA ALA A 567 -4.77 -16.74 39.41
C ALA A 567 -5.86 -15.69 39.73
N THR A 568 -6.16 -14.77 38.80
CA THR A 568 -7.16 -13.70 38.99
C THR A 568 -8.50 -13.95 38.31
N LEU A 569 -8.59 -14.90 37.36
CA LEU A 569 -9.85 -15.23 36.67
C LEU A 569 -10.89 -15.89 37.60
N ASN A 570 -12.14 -15.46 37.44
CA ASN A 570 -13.33 -16.00 38.09
C ASN A 570 -14.39 -16.30 37.04
N VAL A 571 -14.97 -17.51 37.04
CA VAL A 571 -16.13 -17.84 36.21
C VAL A 571 -17.34 -17.07 36.75
N LYS A 572 -17.98 -16.29 35.88
CA LYS A 572 -19.25 -15.60 36.17
C LYS A 572 -20.43 -16.32 35.52
N ASP A 573 -20.23 -16.83 34.30
CA ASP A 573 -21.25 -17.45 33.47
C ASP A 573 -20.55 -18.27 32.37
N PHE A 574 -21.09 -19.42 31.97
CA PHE A 574 -20.64 -20.23 30.85
C PHE A 574 -21.79 -21.09 30.31
N GLU A 575 -21.91 -21.17 28.99
CA GLU A 575 -22.92 -21.92 28.27
C GLU A 575 -22.26 -22.65 27.09
N LEU A 576 -22.61 -23.92 26.89
CA LEU A 576 -22.15 -24.77 25.80
C LEU A 576 -23.34 -25.56 25.26
N GLU A 577 -23.61 -25.44 23.96
CA GLU A 577 -24.63 -26.20 23.24
C GLU A 577 -23.92 -27.06 22.18
N LEU A 578 -24.17 -28.37 22.21
CA LEU A 578 -23.79 -29.32 21.18
C LEU A 578 -25.05 -29.68 20.39
N ILE A 579 -25.01 -29.52 19.08
CA ILE A 579 -26.12 -29.80 18.15
C ILE A 579 -25.64 -30.90 17.22
N ASN A 580 -26.45 -31.95 17.07
CA ASN A 580 -26.16 -33.06 16.18
C ASN A 580 -26.85 -32.85 14.83
N GLU A 581 -26.07 -32.97 13.75
CA GLU A 581 -26.58 -32.94 12.37
C GLU A 581 -26.38 -34.30 11.66
N GLY A 582 -25.91 -35.33 12.39
CA GLY A 582 -25.70 -36.71 11.90
C GLY A 582 -24.38 -37.37 12.33
N GLY A 583 -23.49 -36.60 12.97
CA GLY A 583 -22.17 -37.06 13.42
C GLY A 583 -22.23 -38.03 14.61
N PHE A 584 -23.22 -37.92 15.49
CA PHE A 584 -23.38 -38.83 16.63
C PHE A 584 -23.73 -40.24 16.15
N GLU A 585 -24.73 -40.38 15.28
CA GLU A 585 -25.14 -41.66 14.70
C GLU A 585 -23.99 -42.31 13.92
N THR A 586 -23.26 -41.50 13.13
CA THR A 586 -22.07 -41.94 12.40
C THR A 586 -20.98 -42.46 13.34
N ALA A 587 -20.70 -41.78 14.45
CA ALA A 587 -19.73 -42.22 15.46
C ALA A 587 -20.17 -43.51 16.18
N ILE A 588 -21.46 -43.62 16.55
CA ILE A 588 -22.02 -44.82 17.17
C ILE A 588 -21.93 -46.03 16.23
N ALA A 589 -22.24 -45.86 14.93
CA ALA A 589 -22.14 -46.91 13.93
C ALA A 589 -20.70 -47.43 13.78
N LEU A 590 -19.73 -46.51 13.69
CA LEU A 590 -18.30 -46.86 13.61
C LEU A 590 -17.80 -47.62 14.84
N MET A 591 -18.10 -47.11 16.05
CA MET A 591 -17.72 -47.79 17.29
C MET A 591 -18.39 -49.16 17.41
N ALA A 592 -19.63 -49.31 16.92
CA ALA A 592 -20.33 -50.59 16.92
C ALA A 592 -19.71 -51.61 15.94
N GLU A 593 -19.30 -51.17 14.74
CA GLU A 593 -18.60 -52.02 13.76
C GLU A 593 -17.23 -52.49 14.28
N ASP A 594 -16.40 -51.56 14.79
CA ASP A 594 -15.07 -51.88 15.34
C ASP A 594 -15.13 -52.84 16.54
N ALA A 595 -16.24 -52.83 17.29
CA ALA A 595 -16.45 -53.69 18.46
C ALA A 595 -17.24 -54.99 18.17
N ASP A 596 -17.67 -55.25 16.94
CA ASP A 596 -18.54 -56.39 16.54
C ASP A 596 -19.85 -56.45 17.38
N VAL A 597 -20.50 -55.29 17.56
CA VAL A 597 -21.78 -55.14 18.29
C VAL A 597 -22.81 -54.35 17.47
N SER A 598 -24.06 -54.33 17.94
CA SER A 598 -25.12 -53.45 17.39
C SER A 598 -25.02 -52.04 17.99
N GLU A 599 -25.36 -51.02 17.20
CA GLU A 599 -25.45 -49.59 17.61
C GLU A 599 -26.12 -49.39 18.98
N ASN A 600 -27.32 -49.95 19.21
CA ASN A 600 -28.03 -49.87 20.49
C ASN A 600 -27.21 -50.42 21.69
N LEU A 601 -26.40 -51.45 21.47
CA LEU A 601 -25.55 -52.01 22.52
C LEU A 601 -24.30 -51.13 22.74
N MET A 602 -23.79 -50.48 21.70
CA MET A 602 -22.73 -49.47 21.86
C MET A 602 -23.25 -48.24 22.63
N ALA A 603 -24.47 -47.80 22.35
CA ALA A 603 -25.18 -46.77 23.10
C ALA A 603 -25.34 -47.15 24.59
N GLU A 604 -25.82 -48.36 24.90
CA GLU A 604 -25.88 -48.89 26.28
C GLU A 604 -24.50 -48.94 26.97
N LEU A 605 -23.45 -49.37 26.25
CA LEU A 605 -22.08 -49.44 26.77
C LEU A 605 -21.46 -48.06 27.01
N LEU A 606 -21.80 -47.05 26.22
CA LEU A 606 -21.34 -45.67 26.40
C LEU A 606 -22.08 -44.99 27.55
N LEU A 607 -23.37 -45.24 27.74
CA LEU A 607 -24.13 -44.76 28.91
C LEU A 607 -23.61 -45.37 30.23
N GLU A 608 -23.24 -46.66 30.23
CA GLU A 608 -22.64 -47.28 31.42
C GLU A 608 -21.19 -46.79 31.67
N GLN A 609 -20.41 -46.50 30.62
CA GLN A 609 -19.10 -45.84 30.77
C GLN A 609 -19.24 -44.41 31.30
N LEU A 610 -20.24 -43.65 30.85
CA LEU A 610 -20.56 -42.32 31.39
C LEU A 610 -20.98 -42.40 32.86
N ARG A 611 -21.86 -43.35 33.21
CA ARG A 611 -22.22 -43.65 34.61
C ARG A 611 -20.98 -43.97 35.45
N GLN A 612 -20.06 -44.77 34.93
CA GLN A 612 -18.81 -45.10 35.61
C GLN A 612 -17.90 -43.88 35.78
N ALA A 613 -17.76 -43.03 34.76
CA ALA A 613 -16.96 -41.80 34.83
C ALA A 613 -17.52 -40.81 35.87
N LEU A 614 -18.85 -40.67 35.94
CA LEU A 614 -19.53 -39.79 36.90
C LEU A 614 -19.36 -40.25 38.36
N THR A 615 -19.02 -41.51 38.64
CA THR A 615 -18.72 -41.96 40.02
C THR A 615 -17.55 -41.21 40.68
N VAL A 616 -16.67 -40.58 39.90
CA VAL A 616 -15.57 -39.74 40.41
C VAL A 616 -16.10 -38.40 40.95
N VAL A 617 -17.29 -37.97 40.53
CA VAL A 617 -17.93 -36.75 41.02
C VAL A 617 -18.61 -36.96 42.38
N ASP A 618 -19.12 -38.15 42.69
CA ASP A 618 -19.78 -38.48 43.99
C ASP A 618 -20.95 -37.52 44.35
N ASN A 619 -21.68 -37.03 43.33
CA ASN A 619 -22.89 -36.21 43.48
C ASN A 619 -24.05 -36.89 42.73
N ASP A 620 -24.94 -37.55 43.48
CA ASP A 620 -26.11 -38.28 42.96
C ASP A 620 -27.00 -37.39 42.07
N ALA A 621 -27.31 -36.17 42.51
CA ALA A 621 -28.27 -35.29 41.84
C ALA A 621 -27.75 -34.77 40.49
N PHE A 622 -26.46 -34.45 40.40
CA PHE A 622 -25.82 -34.11 39.14
C PHE A 622 -25.65 -35.33 38.22
N THR A 623 -25.38 -36.51 38.80
CA THR A 623 -25.23 -37.76 38.06
C THR A 623 -26.56 -38.18 37.41
N ASP A 624 -27.67 -38.14 38.15
CA ASP A 624 -29.01 -38.39 37.62
C ASP A 624 -29.39 -37.36 36.52
N MET A 625 -28.99 -36.09 36.66
CA MET A 625 -29.23 -35.04 35.67
C MET A 625 -28.47 -35.31 34.36
N VAL A 626 -27.16 -35.54 34.43
CA VAL A 626 -26.31 -35.81 33.25
C VAL A 626 -26.75 -37.09 32.55
N LEU A 627 -27.08 -38.14 33.31
CA LEU A 627 -27.56 -39.40 32.73
C LEU A 627 -28.94 -39.26 32.11
N SER A 628 -29.88 -38.54 32.73
CA SER A 628 -31.20 -38.30 32.12
C SER A 628 -31.11 -37.46 30.84
N ALA A 629 -30.16 -36.52 30.76
CA ALA A 629 -29.89 -35.77 29.53
C ALA A 629 -29.21 -36.64 28.46
N ALA A 630 -28.24 -37.46 28.85
CA ALA A 630 -27.57 -38.39 27.94
C ALA A 630 -28.52 -39.47 27.39
N GLU A 631 -29.35 -40.10 28.24
CA GLU A 631 -30.40 -41.04 27.81
C GLU A 631 -31.37 -40.37 26.81
N THR A 632 -31.81 -39.13 27.10
CA THR A 632 -32.69 -38.35 26.20
C THR A 632 -32.02 -38.02 24.85
N PHE A 633 -30.73 -37.70 24.86
CA PHE A 633 -29.97 -37.43 23.64
C PHE A 633 -29.68 -38.70 22.84
N PHE A 634 -29.38 -39.83 23.50
CA PHE A 634 -29.09 -41.10 22.83
C PHE A 634 -30.35 -41.71 22.17
N ASP A 635 -31.55 -41.48 22.74
CA ASP A 635 -32.84 -41.90 22.16
C ASP A 635 -33.27 -41.05 20.94
N GLU A 636 -32.95 -39.75 20.92
CA GLU A 636 -33.25 -38.84 19.80
C GLU A 636 -32.21 -37.69 19.73
N PRO A 637 -31.06 -37.86 19.06
CA PRO A 637 -29.93 -36.93 19.17
C PRO A 637 -30.16 -35.64 18.36
N ARG A 638 -30.60 -34.55 19.04
CA ARG A 638 -30.73 -33.21 18.43
C ARG A 638 -29.83 -32.18 19.09
N ASN A 639 -29.98 -31.93 20.40
CA ASN A 639 -29.08 -31.04 21.13
C ASN A 639 -28.82 -31.51 22.57
N LEU A 640 -27.64 -31.16 23.09
CA LEU A 640 -27.20 -31.33 24.46
C LEU A 640 -26.56 -30.03 24.93
N SER A 641 -27.04 -29.50 26.05
CA SER A 641 -26.64 -28.21 26.60
C SER A 641 -26.04 -28.36 28.00
N LEU A 642 -25.03 -27.55 28.29
CA LEU A 642 -24.38 -27.39 29.59
C LEU A 642 -24.35 -25.90 29.94
N THR A 643 -24.93 -25.53 31.08
CA THR A 643 -24.88 -24.17 31.62
C THR A 643 -24.20 -24.18 32.99
N ILE A 644 -23.41 -23.15 33.28
CA ILE A 644 -22.70 -22.91 34.54
C ILE A 644 -22.95 -21.44 34.89
N SER A 645 -23.80 -21.17 35.88
CA SER A 645 -24.17 -19.81 36.28
C SER A 645 -24.23 -19.72 37.82
N PRO A 646 -23.08 -19.53 38.49
CA PRO A 646 -23.01 -19.54 39.95
C PRO A 646 -23.55 -18.25 40.59
N ASP A 647 -24.25 -18.39 41.74
CA ASP A 647 -24.80 -17.28 42.55
C ASP A 647 -23.79 -16.15 42.85
N THR A 648 -22.50 -16.48 42.91
CA THR A 648 -21.39 -15.54 43.04
C THR A 648 -20.20 -16.00 42.19
N PRO A 649 -19.40 -15.09 41.59
CA PRO A 649 -18.29 -15.47 40.73
C PRO A 649 -17.28 -16.39 41.43
N VAL A 650 -16.90 -17.50 40.79
CA VAL A 650 -16.05 -18.54 41.39
C VAL A 650 -14.65 -18.50 40.76
N ALA A 651 -13.62 -18.30 41.59
CA ALA A 651 -12.22 -18.28 41.13
C ALA A 651 -11.82 -19.60 40.45
N VAL A 652 -11.12 -19.52 39.31
CA VAL A 652 -10.65 -20.72 38.57
C VAL A 652 -9.73 -21.59 39.45
N SER A 653 -8.93 -20.96 40.32
CA SER A 653 -8.12 -21.64 41.33
C SER A 653 -8.94 -22.40 42.39
N GLN A 654 -10.15 -21.93 42.73
CA GLN A 654 -11.07 -22.63 43.62
C GLN A 654 -11.73 -23.83 42.90
N ILE A 655 -12.02 -23.72 41.61
CA ILE A 655 -12.55 -24.85 40.80
C ILE A 655 -11.51 -25.97 40.73
N ALA A 656 -10.26 -25.64 40.40
CA ALA A 656 -9.16 -26.61 40.35
C ALA A 656 -8.88 -27.26 41.72
N ALA A 657 -8.89 -26.48 42.81
CA ALA A 657 -8.74 -27.02 44.16
C ALA A 657 -9.94 -27.91 44.56
N GLY A 658 -11.16 -27.52 44.19
CA GLY A 658 -12.39 -28.29 44.41
C GLY A 658 -12.34 -29.64 43.73
N ALA A 659 -11.95 -29.70 42.45
CA ALA A 659 -11.82 -30.95 41.70
C ALA A 659 -10.88 -31.97 42.37
N MET A 660 -9.84 -31.50 43.07
CA MET A 660 -8.87 -32.35 43.77
C MET A 660 -9.27 -32.71 45.22
N THR A 661 -10.24 -32.03 45.83
CA THR A 661 -10.48 -32.13 47.29
C THR A 661 -11.94 -32.34 47.70
N ALA A 662 -12.89 -31.90 46.88
CA ALA A 662 -14.33 -32.08 47.08
C ALA A 662 -15.08 -31.98 45.72
N PRO A 663 -14.81 -32.88 44.74
CA PRO A 663 -15.44 -32.83 43.41
C PRO A 663 -16.97 -32.85 43.48
N GLN A 664 -17.55 -33.50 44.49
CA GLN A 664 -19.00 -33.58 44.73
C GLN A 664 -19.66 -32.23 45.01
N MET A 665 -18.89 -31.23 45.43
CA MET A 665 -19.41 -29.88 45.67
C MET A 665 -19.31 -28.97 44.44
N LEU A 666 -18.61 -29.39 43.37
CA LEU A 666 -18.42 -28.54 42.18
C LEU A 666 -19.72 -28.25 41.43
N PRO A 667 -20.63 -29.21 41.14
CA PRO A 667 -21.86 -28.91 40.41
C PRO A 667 -22.73 -27.86 41.11
N ASP A 668 -22.92 -28.01 42.42
CA ASP A 668 -23.70 -27.08 43.25
C ASP A 668 -23.02 -25.70 43.38
N LEU A 669 -21.68 -25.67 43.51
CA LEU A 669 -20.90 -24.42 43.57
C LEU A 669 -20.92 -23.64 42.25
N LEU A 670 -20.99 -24.34 41.13
CA LEU A 670 -20.98 -23.76 39.78
C LEU A 670 -22.38 -23.43 39.26
N GLY A 671 -23.45 -23.87 39.93
CA GLY A 671 -24.81 -23.80 39.38
C GLY A 671 -24.92 -24.59 38.06
N ALA A 672 -24.28 -25.76 37.99
CA ALA A 672 -24.15 -26.53 36.76
C ALA A 672 -25.44 -27.28 36.41
N THR A 673 -25.95 -27.06 35.18
CA THR A 673 -27.13 -27.75 34.64
C THR A 673 -26.81 -28.39 33.29
N VAL A 674 -27.31 -29.60 33.06
CA VAL A 674 -27.19 -30.32 31.77
C VAL A 674 -28.58 -30.76 31.30
N GLU A 675 -28.94 -30.40 30.07
CA GLU A 675 -30.26 -30.66 29.49
C GLU A 675 -30.15 -31.04 28.01
N ALA A 676 -31.05 -31.89 27.52
CA ALA A 676 -31.07 -32.32 26.12
C ALA A 676 -32.43 -32.05 25.44
N ASN A 677 -32.40 -31.87 24.13
CA ASN A 677 -33.53 -31.71 23.22
C ASN A 677 -34.54 -30.61 23.61
N ARG A 678 -34.04 -29.40 23.85
CA ARG A 678 -34.86 -28.18 24.07
C ARG A 678 -34.97 -27.27 22.85
#